data_AF-A0A1B7VGA6-F1
#
_entry.id   AF-A0A1B7VGA6-F1
#
_cell.length_a   1.000
_cell.length_b   1.000
_cell.length_c   1.000
_cell.angle_alpha   90.00
_cell.angle_beta   90.00
_cell.angle_gamma   90.00
#
_symmetry.space_group_name_H-M   'P 1'
#
loop_
_entity.id
_entity.type
_entity.pdbx_description
1 polymer ?
#
loop_
_entity_poly.entity_id
_entity_poly.type
_entity_poly.pdbx_seq_one_letter_code
_entity_poly.pdbx_strand_id
1 'polypeptide(L)'
;DIETFKKHLKNLIEKINESESEEFHKNLIADFLKNTYYSSNHFINTKGRNDLVIHNGKDPKTSVGVILEFKKPTNKSEMLKVDNLNTKAFQELVLYFLRERLTEKNLEIKYLIATNIYEWFIFNAQDFDKLFHENKTLVQQFTDFTAGRLISKKTDFFYQEIAQPAIMEIVDKITFTHFDIREYQEYLQPGENPDDHKLIALFKLLSPEHLLKLPFTNDSNTLDKGFYNELLHIIGLTEVKEGGKKLIQRKKSNERNTGSLIENAIIQLDSLDKISQLKDYQTQLFNVGLELAITWVNRILFLKLLEAQLIKYHQNDLAWGFLNLNKVQNYDDLNSLFFSVLARKSEDRNEGFKNKFAHVPYLNSSLFEPTEMEQATIFISNLRNEKLQIFSATVLKDNNGKKRFGEINALEYLFEFLDAYDFSSETGEEIQEQNKRLINAAVLGLIFEKINGYQDGSFFTPGFITMYMCRETIRRAVVQKFNEIKGWNCENIDNLYDQIEDKKDANMIINTLKICDPAVGSGHFLVSALNEIIAIKSELKILLDREGKRLKEYQIEVVNDELIITDEDGLLFEYNPKSKESQRVQETLFHEKQTIIEGCLFGVDINSNSVKICQLRLWVELLKNAYYKTSPLTEGNMRELETLPNIDINIKCGNSLISRFSLDSDLRQALNKSKYSIETYRNAVKTYRNAENKEQKREMKKLIADIKGNFKITLQGSDPNKTKLRKLEGEVENLEGQ
;
A
#
# COMPACT_ATOMS: atom_id res chain seq x y z
N ASP A 1 -19.21 -1.52 -14.16
CA ASP A 1 -19.37 -2.87 -13.57
C ASP A 1 -20.48 -2.99 -12.55
N ILE A 2 -20.51 -2.17 -11.49
CA ILE A 2 -21.58 -2.24 -10.47
C ILE A 2 -22.99 -1.96 -11.01
N GLU A 3 -23.16 -1.03 -11.94
CA GLU A 3 -24.49 -0.71 -12.49
C GLU A 3 -25.06 -1.89 -13.29
N THR A 4 -24.18 -2.66 -13.95
CA THR A 4 -24.56 -3.92 -14.59
C THR A 4 -24.99 -4.96 -13.55
N PHE A 5 -24.26 -5.06 -12.44
CA PHE A 5 -24.63 -5.91 -11.31
C PHE A 5 -25.97 -5.51 -10.70
N LYS A 6 -26.19 -4.22 -10.38
CA LYS A 6 -27.47 -3.70 -9.86
C LYS A 6 -28.62 -4.05 -10.80
N LYS A 7 -28.44 -3.83 -12.11
CA LYS A 7 -29.43 -4.19 -13.13
C LYS A 7 -29.75 -5.68 -13.14
N HIS A 8 -28.74 -6.54 -13.12
CA HIS A 8 -28.94 -7.99 -13.16
C HIS A 8 -29.50 -8.54 -11.85
N LEU A 9 -29.09 -8.00 -10.70
CA LEU A 9 -29.61 -8.37 -9.38
C LEU A 9 -31.07 -7.95 -9.23
N LYS A 10 -31.43 -6.75 -9.69
CA LYS A 10 -32.82 -6.29 -9.76
C LYS A 10 -33.67 -7.23 -10.63
N ASN A 11 -33.19 -7.58 -11.82
CA ASN A 11 -33.87 -8.51 -12.72
C ASN A 11 -34.00 -9.93 -12.13
N LEU A 12 -33.00 -10.40 -11.38
CA LEU A 12 -33.08 -11.67 -10.64
C LEU A 12 -34.23 -11.61 -9.62
N ILE A 13 -34.26 -10.56 -8.79
CA ILE A 13 -35.24 -10.36 -7.73
C ILE A 13 -36.66 -10.23 -8.27
N GLU A 14 -36.86 -9.46 -9.34
CA GLU A 14 -38.18 -9.26 -9.98
C GLU A 14 -38.76 -10.55 -10.58
N LYS A 15 -37.93 -11.54 -10.89
CA LYS A 15 -38.34 -12.82 -11.50
C LYS A 15 -38.56 -13.96 -10.50
N ILE A 16 -38.28 -13.75 -9.22
CA ILE A 16 -38.45 -14.78 -8.21
C ILE A 16 -39.93 -15.10 -8.06
N ASN A 17 -40.27 -16.39 -8.13
CA ASN A 17 -41.64 -16.87 -7.94
C ASN A 17 -41.63 -18.14 -7.10
N GLU A 18 -41.97 -18.03 -5.81
CA GLU A 18 -41.94 -19.15 -4.86
C GLU A 18 -42.79 -20.37 -5.27
N SER A 19 -43.80 -20.17 -6.13
CA SER A 19 -44.61 -21.28 -6.64
C SER A 19 -43.86 -22.17 -7.63
N GLU A 20 -42.83 -21.66 -8.29
CA GLU A 20 -42.05 -22.34 -9.32
C GLU A 20 -41.14 -23.44 -8.76
N SER A 21 -40.57 -24.24 -9.66
CA SER A 21 -39.67 -25.33 -9.32
C SER A 21 -38.30 -24.86 -8.81
N GLU A 22 -37.55 -25.76 -8.16
CA GLU A 22 -36.15 -25.53 -7.82
C GLU A 22 -35.28 -25.28 -9.06
N GLU A 23 -35.55 -26.02 -10.14
CA GLU A 23 -34.89 -25.87 -11.44
C GLU A 23 -35.11 -24.49 -12.06
N PHE A 24 -36.29 -23.91 -11.90
CA PHE A 24 -36.60 -22.54 -12.35
C PHE A 24 -35.68 -21.52 -11.67
N HIS A 25 -35.57 -21.58 -10.34
CA HIS A 25 -34.73 -20.68 -9.56
C HIS A 25 -33.24 -20.88 -9.83
N LYS A 26 -32.81 -22.13 -10.02
CA LYS A 26 -31.45 -22.47 -10.45
C LYS A 26 -31.07 -21.78 -11.76
N ASN A 27 -31.97 -21.80 -12.75
CA ASN A 27 -31.73 -21.15 -14.03
C ASN A 27 -31.62 -19.62 -13.88
N LEU A 28 -32.43 -19.00 -13.04
CA LEU A 28 -32.33 -17.56 -12.76
C LEU A 28 -30.96 -17.19 -12.16
N ILE A 29 -30.47 -17.96 -11.19
CA ILE A 29 -29.14 -17.74 -10.60
C ILE A 29 -28.03 -17.98 -11.63
N ALA A 30 -28.13 -19.06 -12.41
CA ALA A 30 -27.14 -19.35 -13.45
C ALA A 30 -27.04 -18.21 -14.47
N ASP A 31 -28.18 -17.67 -14.92
CA ASP A 31 -28.23 -16.53 -15.82
C ASP A 31 -27.68 -15.26 -15.17
N PHE A 32 -28.04 -15.00 -13.91
CA PHE A 32 -27.50 -13.87 -13.15
C PHE A 32 -25.96 -13.93 -13.07
N LEU A 33 -25.38 -15.05 -12.65
CA LEU A 33 -23.92 -15.20 -12.56
C LEU A 33 -23.25 -15.09 -13.93
N LYS A 34 -23.78 -15.78 -14.96
CA LYS A 34 -23.23 -15.75 -16.32
C LYS A 34 -23.20 -14.33 -16.89
N ASN A 35 -24.34 -13.64 -16.84
CA ASN A 35 -24.50 -12.33 -17.46
C ASN A 35 -23.75 -11.24 -16.70
N THR A 36 -23.53 -11.42 -15.40
CA THR A 36 -22.85 -10.44 -14.56
C THR A 36 -21.33 -10.59 -14.59
N TYR A 37 -20.80 -11.81 -14.52
CA TYR A 37 -19.37 -12.03 -14.28
C TYR A 37 -18.71 -13.06 -15.20
N TYR A 38 -19.35 -14.21 -15.39
CA TYR A 38 -18.61 -15.42 -15.75
C TYR A 38 -18.62 -15.75 -17.26
N SER A 39 -19.58 -15.27 -18.05
CA SER A 39 -19.79 -15.68 -19.45
C SER A 39 -18.58 -15.49 -20.38
N SER A 40 -17.72 -14.52 -20.10
CA SER A 40 -16.55 -14.21 -20.93
C SER A 40 -15.37 -15.17 -20.69
N ASN A 41 -15.23 -15.68 -19.44
CA ASN A 41 -14.00 -16.29 -18.92
C ASN A 41 -14.16 -17.66 -18.24
N HIS A 42 -15.39 -18.05 -17.89
CA HIS A 42 -15.64 -19.26 -17.12
C HIS A 42 -16.89 -19.99 -17.59
N PHE A 43 -16.85 -21.31 -17.53
CA PHE A 43 -17.99 -22.15 -17.84
C PHE A 43 -18.85 -22.40 -16.59
N ILE A 44 -20.16 -22.17 -16.70
CA ILE A 44 -21.15 -22.44 -15.65
C ILE A 44 -22.23 -23.37 -16.20
N ASN A 45 -22.37 -24.55 -15.62
CA ASN A 45 -23.44 -25.49 -15.96
C ASN A 45 -23.60 -26.59 -14.90
N THR A 46 -24.60 -27.45 -15.06
CA THR A 46 -24.73 -28.72 -14.32
C THR A 46 -23.54 -29.65 -14.64
N LYS A 47 -23.07 -30.43 -13.65
CA LYS A 47 -22.05 -31.47 -13.86
C LYS A 47 -22.47 -32.77 -13.18
N GLY A 48 -22.82 -33.78 -13.98
CA GLY A 48 -23.23 -35.08 -13.46
C GLY A 48 -24.49 -34.97 -12.59
N ARG A 49 -24.34 -35.22 -11.28
CA ARG A 49 -25.43 -35.09 -10.29
C ARG A 49 -25.34 -33.81 -9.45
N ASN A 50 -24.38 -32.93 -9.71
CA ASN A 50 -24.30 -31.64 -9.03
C ASN A 50 -25.20 -30.65 -9.76
N ASP A 51 -25.97 -29.85 -9.00
CA ASP A 51 -26.96 -28.93 -9.55
C ASP A 51 -26.35 -27.87 -10.45
N LEU A 52 -25.33 -27.14 -9.97
CA LEU A 52 -24.59 -26.16 -10.75
C LEU A 52 -23.14 -26.10 -10.28
N VAL A 53 -22.22 -25.94 -11.22
CA VAL A 53 -20.81 -25.72 -10.93
C VAL A 53 -20.25 -24.54 -11.72
N ILE A 54 -19.27 -23.86 -11.14
CA ILE A 54 -18.43 -22.87 -11.82
C ILE A 54 -17.06 -23.51 -12.06
N HIS A 55 -16.64 -23.56 -13.31
CA HIS A 55 -15.35 -24.10 -13.70
C HIS A 55 -14.22 -23.05 -13.62
N ASN A 56 -13.01 -23.51 -13.32
CA ASN A 56 -11.82 -22.65 -13.25
C ASN A 56 -11.42 -22.06 -14.63
N GLY A 57 -11.98 -22.54 -15.74
CA GLY A 57 -11.78 -21.95 -17.07
C GLY A 57 -13.02 -22.00 -17.97
N LYS A 58 -12.82 -21.63 -19.24
CA LYS A 58 -13.88 -21.47 -20.26
C LYS A 58 -14.50 -22.78 -20.77
N ASP A 59 -13.85 -23.91 -20.51
CA ASP A 59 -14.22 -25.21 -21.08
C ASP A 59 -14.79 -26.14 -19.99
N PRO A 60 -15.88 -26.89 -20.25
CA PRO A 60 -16.43 -27.88 -19.32
C PRO A 60 -15.44 -28.96 -18.83
N LYS A 61 -14.32 -29.15 -19.53
CA LYS A 61 -13.25 -30.08 -19.12
C LYS A 61 -12.32 -29.52 -18.06
N THR A 62 -12.33 -28.21 -17.81
CA THR A 62 -11.52 -27.61 -16.74
C THR A 62 -12.04 -28.03 -15.37
N SER A 63 -11.18 -28.00 -14.35
CA SER A 63 -11.55 -28.39 -12.99
C SER A 63 -12.69 -27.52 -12.45
N VAL A 64 -13.50 -28.10 -11.56
CA VAL A 64 -14.56 -27.37 -10.87
C VAL A 64 -13.94 -26.52 -9.77
N GLY A 65 -14.24 -25.22 -9.78
CA GLY A 65 -13.82 -24.27 -8.75
C GLY A 65 -14.89 -24.03 -7.68
N VAL A 66 -16.17 -23.98 -8.06
CA VAL A 66 -17.28 -23.77 -7.11
C VAL A 66 -18.38 -24.79 -7.35
N ILE A 67 -18.93 -25.34 -6.26
CA ILE A 67 -20.09 -26.22 -6.28
C ILE A 67 -21.27 -25.48 -5.66
N LEU A 68 -22.42 -25.47 -6.33
CA LEU A 68 -23.64 -24.85 -5.83
C LEU A 68 -24.75 -25.91 -5.73
N GLU A 69 -25.42 -25.93 -4.58
CA GLU A 69 -26.60 -26.75 -4.28
C GLU A 69 -27.81 -25.84 -4.06
N PHE A 70 -28.94 -26.21 -4.64
CA PHE A 70 -30.14 -25.38 -4.64
C PHE A 70 -31.25 -26.01 -3.82
N LYS A 71 -32.05 -25.17 -3.18
CA LYS A 71 -33.33 -25.57 -2.61
C LYS A 71 -34.45 -24.66 -3.09
N LYS A 72 -35.65 -25.21 -3.22
CA LYS A 72 -36.84 -24.38 -3.44
C LYS A 72 -37.02 -23.40 -2.25
N PRO A 73 -37.36 -22.12 -2.48
CA PRO A 73 -37.57 -21.13 -1.42
C PRO A 73 -38.53 -21.59 -0.30
N THR A 74 -39.57 -22.35 -0.67
CA THR A 74 -40.57 -22.85 0.28
C THR A 74 -40.10 -24.08 1.08
N ASN A 75 -38.99 -24.73 0.70
CA ASN A 75 -38.49 -25.96 1.32
C ASN A 75 -37.58 -25.66 2.52
N LYS A 76 -38.19 -25.11 3.58
CA LYS A 76 -37.48 -24.68 4.79
C LYS A 76 -36.86 -25.81 5.62
N SER A 77 -37.26 -27.07 5.40
CA SER A 77 -36.74 -28.22 6.14
C SER A 77 -35.42 -28.75 5.58
N GLU A 78 -35.19 -28.61 4.27
CA GLU A 78 -33.99 -29.12 3.61
C GLU A 78 -32.89 -28.05 3.47
N MET A 79 -33.24 -26.77 3.58
CA MET A 79 -32.32 -25.63 3.52
C MET A 79 -31.64 -25.35 4.88
N LEU A 80 -30.39 -24.89 4.84
CA LEU A 80 -29.61 -24.52 6.03
C LEU A 80 -30.22 -23.33 6.76
N LYS A 81 -29.90 -23.23 8.06
CA LYS A 81 -30.11 -22.03 8.88
C LYS A 81 -28.84 -21.71 9.66
N VAL A 82 -28.67 -20.45 10.04
CA VAL A 82 -27.52 -19.99 10.84
C VAL A 82 -27.37 -20.80 12.14
N ASP A 83 -28.47 -21.20 12.75
CA ASP A 83 -28.53 -22.01 13.98
C ASP A 83 -28.67 -23.53 13.72
N ASN A 84 -28.78 -23.96 12.46
CA ASN A 84 -28.91 -25.36 12.08
C ASN A 84 -28.33 -25.66 10.69
N LEU A 85 -27.06 -26.07 10.67
CA LEU A 85 -26.36 -26.42 9.43
C LEU A 85 -26.64 -27.85 8.96
N ASN A 86 -26.98 -28.79 9.85
CA ASN A 86 -27.12 -30.22 9.53
C ASN A 86 -28.46 -30.52 8.84
N THR A 87 -28.54 -30.07 7.59
CA THR A 87 -29.71 -30.17 6.72
C THR A 87 -29.34 -30.92 5.45
N LYS A 88 -30.34 -31.32 4.67
CA LYS A 88 -30.12 -32.09 3.45
C LYS A 88 -29.22 -31.36 2.45
N ALA A 89 -29.42 -30.06 2.25
CA ALA A 89 -28.58 -29.26 1.37
C ALA A 89 -27.10 -29.29 1.77
N PHE A 90 -26.80 -29.24 3.07
CA PHE A 90 -25.42 -29.33 3.53
C PHE A 90 -24.84 -30.75 3.39
N GLN A 91 -25.65 -31.79 3.63
CA GLN A 91 -25.28 -33.18 3.39
C GLN A 91 -24.99 -33.46 1.91
N GLU A 92 -25.73 -32.82 1.01
CA GLU A 92 -25.51 -32.82 -0.45
C GLU A 92 -24.19 -32.15 -0.82
N LEU A 93 -23.88 -30.98 -0.25
CA LEU A 93 -22.57 -30.35 -0.44
C LEU A 93 -21.41 -31.24 0.02
N VAL A 94 -21.53 -31.90 1.17
CA VAL A 94 -20.52 -32.88 1.65
C VAL A 94 -20.35 -34.03 0.65
N LEU A 95 -21.46 -34.57 0.14
CA LEU A 95 -21.41 -35.64 -0.86
C LEU A 95 -20.70 -35.19 -2.14
N TYR A 96 -21.02 -34.00 -2.66
CA TYR A 96 -20.43 -33.47 -3.88
C TYR A 96 -18.96 -33.13 -3.71
N PHE A 97 -18.59 -32.54 -2.56
CA PHE A 97 -17.20 -32.30 -2.20
C PHE A 97 -16.39 -33.59 -2.23
N LEU A 98 -16.83 -34.64 -1.53
CA LEU A 98 -16.12 -35.90 -1.45
C LEU A 98 -16.02 -36.59 -2.81
N ARG A 99 -17.05 -36.49 -3.67
CA ARG A 99 -16.98 -36.99 -5.06
C ARG A 99 -15.91 -36.28 -5.87
N GLU A 100 -15.93 -34.96 -5.91
CA GLU A 100 -14.92 -34.18 -6.65
C GLU A 100 -13.50 -34.43 -6.09
N ARG A 101 -13.36 -34.41 -4.77
CA ARG A 101 -12.07 -34.51 -4.09
C ARG A 101 -11.44 -35.90 -4.17
N LEU A 102 -12.22 -36.96 -3.95
CA LEU A 102 -11.73 -38.34 -3.83
C LEU A 102 -11.89 -39.14 -5.13
N THR A 103 -13.00 -38.95 -5.87
CA THR A 103 -13.28 -39.72 -7.10
C THR A 103 -12.65 -39.05 -8.31
N GLU A 104 -12.91 -37.76 -8.52
CA GLU A 104 -12.37 -36.98 -9.63
C GLU A 104 -10.95 -36.46 -9.37
N LYS A 105 -10.43 -36.63 -8.14
CA LYS A 105 -9.11 -36.16 -7.69
C LYS A 105 -8.89 -34.65 -7.91
N ASN A 106 -9.97 -33.87 -7.81
CA ASN A 106 -9.93 -32.43 -7.98
C ASN A 106 -9.33 -31.77 -6.73
N LEU A 107 -8.21 -31.06 -6.90
CA LEU A 107 -7.51 -30.30 -5.85
C LEU A 107 -7.86 -28.80 -5.87
N GLU A 108 -8.69 -28.37 -6.83
CA GLU A 108 -8.85 -26.96 -7.18
C GLU A 108 -10.23 -26.38 -6.82
N ILE A 109 -11.00 -27.09 -5.99
CA ILE A 109 -12.24 -26.58 -5.41
C ILE A 109 -11.90 -25.41 -4.46
N LYS A 110 -12.62 -24.31 -4.59
CA LYS A 110 -12.41 -23.06 -3.83
C LYS A 110 -13.51 -22.83 -2.80
N TYR A 111 -14.77 -22.97 -3.23
CA TYR A 111 -15.94 -22.76 -2.38
C TYR A 111 -17.07 -23.76 -2.67
N LEU A 112 -17.90 -23.97 -1.66
CA LEU A 112 -19.17 -24.69 -1.76
C LEU A 112 -20.30 -23.76 -1.31
N ILE A 113 -21.41 -23.75 -2.04
CA ILE A 113 -22.50 -22.80 -1.81
C ILE A 113 -23.82 -23.56 -1.74
N ALA A 114 -24.62 -23.27 -0.72
CA ALA A 114 -26.02 -23.68 -0.68
C ALA A 114 -26.91 -22.45 -0.71
N THR A 115 -27.95 -22.46 -1.55
CA THR A 115 -28.87 -21.33 -1.67
C THR A 115 -30.30 -21.75 -1.96
N ASN A 116 -31.26 -21.00 -1.43
CA ASN A 116 -32.67 -21.13 -1.79
C ASN A 116 -33.18 -20.01 -2.70
N ILE A 117 -32.27 -19.31 -3.38
CA ILE A 117 -32.40 -18.00 -4.06
C ILE A 117 -32.29 -16.79 -3.14
N TYR A 118 -32.93 -16.83 -1.97
CA TYR A 118 -32.93 -15.71 -1.03
C TYR A 118 -31.67 -15.72 -0.16
N GLU A 119 -31.49 -16.81 0.57
CA GLU A 119 -30.39 -17.02 1.51
C GLU A 119 -29.25 -17.75 0.81
N TRP A 120 -28.01 -17.32 1.10
CA TRP A 120 -26.79 -17.87 0.53
C TRP A 120 -25.83 -18.23 1.66
N PHE A 121 -25.37 -19.48 1.66
CA PHE A 121 -24.35 -19.98 2.59
C PHE A 121 -23.11 -20.37 1.79
N ILE A 122 -21.99 -19.71 2.01
CA ILE A 122 -20.72 -19.91 1.29
C ILE A 122 -19.67 -20.47 2.24
N PHE A 123 -19.10 -21.62 1.89
CA PHE A 123 -18.11 -22.35 2.68
C PHE A 123 -16.79 -22.44 1.95
N ASN A 124 -15.68 -22.17 2.64
CA ASN A 124 -14.34 -22.32 2.07
C ASN A 124 -14.00 -23.82 1.95
N ALA A 125 -13.56 -24.25 0.75
CA ALA A 125 -13.22 -25.63 0.49
C ALA A 125 -12.04 -26.14 1.34
N GLN A 126 -11.18 -25.25 1.84
CA GLN A 126 -10.10 -25.61 2.77
C GLN A 126 -10.64 -26.14 4.10
N ASP A 127 -11.74 -25.56 4.60
CA ASP A 127 -12.38 -26.03 5.83
C ASP A 127 -13.04 -27.40 5.59
N PHE A 128 -13.63 -27.61 4.41
CA PHE A 128 -14.12 -28.93 4.00
C PHE A 128 -13.00 -29.96 3.90
N ASP A 129 -11.83 -29.61 3.38
CA ASP A 129 -10.68 -30.52 3.29
C ASP A 129 -10.22 -30.93 4.70
N LYS A 130 -10.06 -29.95 5.60
CA LYS A 130 -9.65 -30.18 7.00
C LYS A 130 -10.67 -30.96 7.83
N LEU A 131 -11.97 -30.65 7.68
CA LEU A 131 -13.01 -31.21 8.54
C LEU A 131 -13.56 -32.54 8.02
N PHE A 132 -13.62 -32.72 6.69
CA PHE A 132 -14.22 -33.92 6.08
C PHE A 132 -13.20 -34.83 5.39
N HIS A 133 -12.28 -34.28 4.59
CA HIS A 133 -11.31 -35.12 3.86
C HIS A 133 -10.19 -35.67 4.77
N GLU A 134 -9.73 -34.90 5.76
CA GLU A 134 -8.76 -35.42 6.75
C GLU A 134 -9.39 -36.37 7.77
N ASN A 135 -10.73 -36.42 7.85
CA ASN A 135 -11.44 -37.40 8.66
C ASN A 135 -11.37 -38.79 8.01
N LYS A 136 -10.37 -39.58 8.42
CA LYS A 136 -10.11 -40.93 7.90
C LYS A 136 -11.33 -41.86 7.98
N THR A 137 -12.14 -41.74 9.03
CA THR A 137 -13.34 -42.56 9.21
C THR A 137 -14.37 -42.22 8.15
N LEU A 138 -14.67 -40.93 7.96
CA LEU A 138 -15.61 -40.46 6.93
C LEU A 138 -15.14 -40.84 5.52
N VAL A 139 -13.85 -40.65 5.21
CA VAL A 139 -13.28 -41.03 3.91
C VAL A 139 -13.41 -42.52 3.65
N GLN A 140 -13.16 -43.36 4.66
CA GLN A 140 -13.34 -44.80 4.54
C GLN A 140 -14.81 -45.17 4.30
N GLN A 141 -15.74 -44.60 5.08
CA GLN A 141 -17.18 -44.81 4.91
C GLN A 141 -17.67 -44.38 3.51
N PHE A 142 -17.21 -43.23 3.02
CA PHE A 142 -17.51 -42.78 1.65
C PHE A 142 -16.94 -43.72 0.59
N THR A 143 -15.72 -44.22 0.77
CA THR A 143 -15.08 -45.17 -0.15
C THR A 143 -15.82 -46.52 -0.18
N ASP A 144 -16.33 -46.97 0.97
CA ASP A 144 -17.15 -48.19 1.07
C ASP A 144 -18.53 -47.97 0.45
N PHE A 145 -19.14 -46.80 0.65
CA PHE A 145 -20.41 -46.40 0.03
C PHE A 145 -20.30 -46.38 -1.51
N THR A 146 -19.28 -45.71 -2.05
CA THR A 146 -19.07 -45.60 -3.51
C THR A 146 -18.71 -46.93 -4.16
N ALA A 147 -17.92 -47.78 -3.48
CA ALA A 147 -17.65 -49.15 -3.92
C ALA A 147 -18.88 -50.08 -3.78
N GLY A 148 -19.93 -49.64 -3.08
CA GLY A 148 -21.14 -50.42 -2.85
C GLY A 148 -20.94 -51.58 -1.87
N ARG A 149 -20.04 -51.41 -0.90
CA ARG A 149 -19.75 -52.36 0.18
C ARG A 149 -20.68 -52.19 1.38
N LEU A 150 -21.44 -51.09 1.45
CA LEU A 150 -22.42 -50.82 2.49
C LEU A 150 -23.82 -51.35 2.12
N ILE A 151 -24.72 -51.37 3.10
CA ILE A 151 -26.08 -51.94 3.03
C ILE A 151 -26.93 -51.29 1.92
N SER A 152 -26.65 -50.04 1.56
CA SER A 152 -27.34 -49.32 0.50
C SER A 152 -26.39 -48.45 -0.31
N LYS A 153 -26.66 -48.31 -1.61
CA LYS A 153 -25.98 -47.37 -2.52
C LYS A 153 -26.82 -46.10 -2.79
N LYS A 154 -27.97 -45.96 -2.11
CA LYS A 154 -28.85 -44.79 -2.28
C LYS A 154 -28.25 -43.57 -1.58
N THR A 155 -28.44 -42.39 -2.15
CA THR A 155 -27.96 -41.13 -1.56
C THR A 155 -28.60 -40.84 -0.21
N ASP A 156 -29.87 -41.18 0.00
CA ASP A 156 -30.54 -41.02 1.30
C ASP A 156 -29.83 -41.75 2.44
N PHE A 157 -29.25 -42.94 2.14
CA PHE A 157 -28.45 -43.68 3.11
C PHE A 157 -27.16 -42.93 3.45
N PHE A 158 -26.49 -42.34 2.45
CA PHE A 158 -25.31 -41.52 2.69
C PHE A 158 -25.64 -40.29 3.55
N TYR A 159 -26.77 -39.62 3.27
CA TYR A 159 -27.20 -38.44 4.02
C TYR A 159 -27.45 -38.76 5.49
N GLN A 160 -28.24 -39.80 5.78
CA GLN A 160 -28.67 -40.15 7.14
C GLN A 160 -27.59 -40.86 7.96
N GLU A 161 -26.86 -41.80 7.36
CA GLU A 161 -25.99 -42.71 8.10
C GLU A 161 -24.50 -42.30 8.07
N ILE A 162 -24.11 -41.38 7.17
CA ILE A 162 -22.70 -41.00 6.97
C ILE A 162 -22.49 -39.49 7.14
N ALA A 163 -23.17 -38.67 6.33
CA ALA A 163 -22.98 -37.23 6.37
C ALA A 163 -23.52 -36.61 7.67
N GLN A 164 -24.75 -36.96 8.07
CA GLN A 164 -25.39 -36.39 9.26
C GLN A 164 -24.56 -36.59 10.54
N PRO A 165 -24.03 -37.79 10.88
CA PRO A 165 -23.15 -37.95 12.02
C PRO A 165 -21.85 -37.12 11.92
N ALA A 166 -21.21 -37.11 10.75
CA ALA A 166 -19.96 -36.38 10.56
C ALA A 166 -20.11 -34.86 10.70
N ILE A 167 -21.24 -34.31 10.22
CA ILE A 167 -21.56 -32.89 10.37
C ILE A 167 -21.79 -32.52 11.84
N MET A 168 -22.43 -33.40 12.62
CA MET A 168 -22.71 -33.14 14.04
C MET A 168 -21.43 -32.97 14.87
N GLU A 169 -20.34 -33.65 14.51
CA GLU A 169 -19.04 -33.55 15.22
C GLU A 169 -18.28 -32.23 14.96
N ILE A 170 -18.69 -31.48 13.92
CA ILE A 170 -17.96 -30.31 13.42
C ILE A 170 -18.82 -29.05 13.35
N VAL A 171 -20.09 -29.09 13.74
CA VAL A 171 -21.03 -27.97 13.60
C VAL A 171 -20.52 -26.69 14.28
N ASP A 172 -19.85 -26.82 15.44
CA ASP A 172 -19.28 -25.69 16.19
C ASP A 172 -17.89 -25.24 15.66
N LYS A 173 -17.33 -25.95 14.67
CA LYS A 173 -15.98 -25.71 14.13
C LYS A 173 -15.98 -25.14 12.73
N ILE A 174 -17.06 -25.36 11.97
CA ILE A 174 -17.14 -24.94 10.58
C ILE A 174 -17.59 -23.48 10.47
N THR A 175 -16.86 -22.70 9.68
CA THR A 175 -17.17 -21.30 9.40
C THR A 175 -17.83 -21.16 8.04
N PHE A 176 -18.65 -20.12 7.89
CA PHE A 176 -19.34 -19.82 6.64
C PHE A 176 -19.64 -18.32 6.53
N THR A 177 -19.83 -17.85 5.31
CA THR A 177 -20.41 -16.54 5.01
C THR A 177 -21.90 -16.71 4.71
N HIS A 178 -22.73 -15.88 5.32
CA HIS A 178 -24.18 -15.89 5.11
C HIS A 178 -24.69 -14.49 4.70
N PHE A 179 -25.57 -14.44 3.72
CA PHE A 179 -26.33 -13.24 3.38
C PHE A 179 -27.71 -13.58 2.80
N ASP A 180 -28.65 -12.64 2.89
CA ASP A 180 -29.97 -12.70 2.29
C ASP A 180 -30.14 -11.61 1.23
N ILE A 181 -30.39 -11.96 -0.04
CA ILE A 181 -30.51 -10.98 -1.13
C ILE A 181 -31.67 -9.99 -0.93
N ARG A 182 -32.65 -10.32 -0.09
CA ARG A 182 -33.79 -9.43 0.22
C ARG A 182 -33.35 -8.21 1.00
N GLU A 183 -32.32 -8.32 1.83
CA GLU A 183 -31.74 -7.21 2.58
C GLU A 183 -31.13 -6.15 1.65
N TYR A 184 -30.82 -6.53 0.40
CA TYR A 184 -30.21 -5.62 -0.57
C TYR A 184 -31.22 -4.91 -1.49
N GLN A 185 -32.51 -5.24 -1.40
CA GLN A 185 -33.55 -4.70 -2.29
C GLN A 185 -33.68 -3.17 -2.22
N GLU A 186 -33.55 -2.60 -1.02
CA GLU A 186 -33.68 -1.17 -0.78
C GLU A 186 -32.54 -0.34 -1.40
N TYR A 187 -31.39 -0.96 -1.70
CA TYR A 187 -30.25 -0.29 -2.32
C TYR A 187 -30.29 -0.36 -3.87
N LEU A 188 -31.26 -1.07 -4.46
CA LEU A 188 -31.40 -1.21 -5.93
C LEU A 188 -32.21 -0.07 -6.57
N GLN A 189 -32.67 0.91 -5.79
CA GLN A 189 -33.43 2.08 -6.25
C GLN A 189 -32.46 3.23 -6.60
N PRO A 190 -32.37 3.65 -7.88
CA PRO A 190 -31.48 4.75 -8.26
C PRO A 190 -31.94 6.08 -7.62
N GLY A 191 -31.08 6.71 -6.83
CA GLY A 191 -31.24 8.09 -6.38
C GLY A 191 -31.96 8.33 -5.04
N GLU A 192 -32.38 7.29 -4.32
CA GLU A 192 -33.03 7.43 -3.00
C GLU A 192 -32.16 7.03 -1.80
N ASN A 193 -31.16 6.15 -1.99
CA ASN A 193 -30.24 5.72 -0.93
C ASN A 193 -28.76 5.90 -1.36
N PRO A 194 -27.95 6.70 -0.63
CA PRO A 194 -26.53 6.87 -0.92
C PRO A 194 -25.64 5.71 -0.43
N ASP A 195 -26.19 4.71 0.27
CA ASP A 195 -25.43 3.55 0.81
C ASP A 195 -25.20 2.44 -0.24
N ASP A 196 -24.49 2.79 -1.32
CA ASP A 196 -24.03 1.81 -2.32
C ASP A 196 -23.02 0.78 -1.76
N HIS A 197 -22.46 1.05 -0.57
CA HIS A 197 -21.45 0.24 0.11
C HIS A 197 -21.86 -1.22 0.33
N LYS A 198 -23.06 -1.48 0.85
CA LYS A 198 -23.52 -2.86 1.08
C LYS A 198 -23.63 -3.67 -0.21
N LEU A 199 -24.01 -3.02 -1.32
CA LEU A 199 -24.04 -3.67 -2.63
C LEU A 199 -22.64 -3.96 -3.17
N ILE A 200 -21.65 -3.13 -2.86
CA ILE A 200 -20.24 -3.36 -3.24
C ILE A 200 -19.70 -4.63 -2.60
N ALA A 201 -19.97 -4.85 -1.31
CA ALA A 201 -19.55 -6.07 -0.62
C ALA A 201 -20.13 -7.32 -1.31
N LEU A 202 -21.43 -7.31 -1.62
CA LEU A 202 -22.10 -8.42 -2.32
C LEU A 202 -21.58 -8.57 -3.76
N PHE A 203 -21.32 -7.46 -4.46
CA PHE A 203 -20.72 -7.43 -5.79
C PHE A 203 -19.35 -8.14 -5.77
N LYS A 204 -18.46 -7.74 -4.86
CA LYS A 204 -17.13 -8.36 -4.70
C LYS A 204 -17.22 -9.83 -4.28
N LEU A 205 -18.12 -10.18 -3.37
CA LEU A 205 -18.29 -11.54 -2.86
C LEU A 205 -18.63 -12.55 -3.96
N LEU A 206 -19.48 -12.16 -4.92
CA LEU A 206 -19.92 -13.04 -6.01
C LEU A 206 -19.03 -13.00 -7.26
N SER A 207 -17.98 -12.17 -7.25
CA SER A 207 -17.09 -11.99 -8.39
C SER A 207 -16.17 -13.21 -8.61
N PRO A 208 -15.61 -13.39 -9.82
CA PRO A 208 -14.67 -14.47 -10.12
C PRO A 208 -13.40 -14.36 -9.26
N GLU A 209 -12.93 -13.14 -8.97
CA GLU A 209 -11.75 -12.90 -8.13
C GLU A 209 -11.93 -13.52 -6.74
N HIS A 210 -13.11 -13.35 -6.14
CA HIS A 210 -13.41 -13.95 -4.85
C HIS A 210 -13.72 -15.44 -4.95
N LEU A 211 -14.78 -15.82 -5.68
CA LEU A 211 -15.29 -17.21 -5.69
C LEU A 211 -14.35 -18.21 -6.35
N LEU A 212 -13.46 -17.79 -7.24
CA LEU A 212 -12.44 -18.67 -7.84
C LEU A 212 -11.04 -18.44 -7.23
N LYS A 213 -10.92 -17.59 -6.20
CA LYS A 213 -9.65 -17.17 -5.58
C LYS A 213 -8.62 -16.76 -6.64
N LEU A 214 -9.08 -16.05 -7.69
CA LEU A 214 -8.17 -15.51 -8.70
C LEU A 214 -7.39 -14.35 -8.07
N PRO A 215 -6.14 -14.15 -8.47
CA PRO A 215 -5.47 -12.90 -8.13
C PRO A 215 -6.35 -11.77 -8.65
N PHE A 216 -6.64 -10.77 -7.82
CA PHE A 216 -7.24 -9.54 -8.31
C PHE A 216 -6.40 -9.07 -9.51
N THR A 217 -7.03 -8.78 -10.64
CA THR A 217 -6.33 -8.22 -11.81
C THR A 217 -5.61 -6.91 -11.46
N ASN A 218 -6.01 -6.29 -10.35
CA ASN A 218 -5.32 -5.24 -9.62
C ASN A 218 -5.00 -5.73 -8.20
N ASP A 219 -4.03 -6.63 -8.02
CA ASP A 219 -3.26 -6.56 -6.77
C ASP A 219 -2.65 -5.16 -6.80
N SER A 220 -3.22 -4.25 -6.01
CA SER A 220 -2.89 -2.82 -6.06
C SER A 220 -1.42 -2.57 -5.76
N ASN A 221 -0.74 -3.55 -5.17
CA ASN A 221 0.69 -3.55 -4.90
C ASN A 221 1.53 -4.15 -6.04
N THR A 222 0.94 -4.55 -7.15
CA THR A 222 1.69 -5.03 -8.32
C THR A 222 2.05 -3.90 -9.26
N LEU A 223 3.27 -3.98 -9.82
CA LEU A 223 3.77 -2.99 -10.76
C LEU A 223 2.87 -2.91 -12.02
N ASP A 224 2.23 -1.76 -12.22
CA ASP A 224 1.60 -1.46 -13.52
C ASP A 224 2.69 -1.27 -14.59
N LYS A 225 2.80 -2.26 -15.48
CA LYS A 225 3.82 -2.26 -16.55
C LYS A 225 3.59 -1.14 -17.57
N GLY A 226 2.35 -0.71 -17.79
CA GLY A 226 2.03 0.39 -18.71
C GLY A 226 2.58 1.71 -18.18
N PHE A 227 2.19 2.04 -16.95
CA PHE A 227 2.69 3.20 -16.21
C PHE A 227 4.21 3.19 -16.14
N TYR A 228 4.79 2.06 -15.70
CA TYR A 228 6.24 1.92 -15.53
C TYR A 228 7.02 2.20 -16.83
N ASN A 229 6.65 1.53 -17.93
CA ASN A 229 7.39 1.66 -19.19
C ASN A 229 7.22 3.05 -19.82
N GLU A 230 6.03 3.64 -19.71
CA GLU A 230 5.77 4.98 -20.23
C GLU A 230 6.48 6.05 -19.38
N LEU A 231 6.54 5.90 -18.06
CA LEU A 231 7.33 6.78 -17.19
C LEU A 231 8.83 6.69 -17.50
N LEU A 232 9.38 5.49 -17.71
CA LEU A 232 10.78 5.34 -18.16
C LEU A 232 11.02 6.11 -19.47
N HIS A 233 10.08 6.03 -20.40
CA HIS A 233 10.17 6.74 -21.68
C HIS A 233 10.23 8.26 -21.49
N ILE A 234 9.38 8.82 -20.62
CA ILE A 234 9.35 10.25 -20.27
C ILE A 234 10.64 10.69 -19.58
N ILE A 235 11.18 9.86 -18.68
CA ILE A 235 12.45 10.14 -18.00
C ILE A 235 13.65 10.11 -18.97
N GLY A 236 13.63 9.23 -19.98
CA GLY A 236 14.72 9.03 -20.93
C GLY A 236 15.45 7.68 -20.78
N LEU A 237 14.83 6.70 -20.14
CA LEU A 237 15.36 5.38 -19.82
C LEU A 237 14.64 4.28 -20.61
N THR A 238 15.22 3.07 -20.60
CA THR A 238 14.62 1.86 -21.16
C THR A 238 15.03 0.62 -20.35
N GLU A 239 14.15 -0.39 -20.28
CA GLU A 239 14.46 -1.70 -19.68
C GLU A 239 14.98 -2.65 -20.77
N VAL A 240 16.17 -3.21 -20.56
CA VAL A 240 16.75 -4.25 -21.42
C VAL A 240 16.99 -5.55 -20.68
N LYS A 241 16.96 -6.66 -21.42
CA LYS A 241 17.29 -7.97 -20.88
C LYS A 241 18.74 -8.31 -21.28
N GLU A 242 19.59 -8.49 -20.28
CA GLU A 242 20.99 -8.87 -20.46
C GLU A 242 21.35 -9.98 -19.46
N GLY A 243 21.88 -11.11 -19.95
CA GLY A 243 22.28 -12.23 -19.09
C GLY A 243 21.16 -12.81 -18.21
N GLY A 244 19.89 -12.71 -18.64
CA GLY A 244 18.72 -13.16 -17.85
C GLY A 244 18.25 -12.15 -16.78
N LYS A 245 18.97 -11.04 -16.59
CA LYS A 245 18.56 -9.93 -15.72
C LYS A 245 17.89 -8.83 -16.54
N LYS A 246 16.95 -8.11 -15.91
CA LYS A 246 16.36 -6.89 -16.45
C LYS A 246 17.12 -5.71 -15.88
N LEU A 247 17.73 -4.91 -16.75
CA LEU A 247 18.53 -3.74 -16.38
C LEU A 247 17.89 -2.51 -16.98
N ILE A 248 17.91 -1.41 -16.21
CA ILE A 248 17.55 -0.11 -16.72
C ILE A 248 18.79 0.55 -17.30
N GLN A 249 18.65 1.15 -18.47
CA GLN A 249 19.74 1.86 -19.12
C GLN A 249 19.28 3.15 -19.79
N ARG A 250 20.23 4.07 -20.02
CA ARG A 250 20.02 5.22 -20.90
C ARG A 250 19.68 4.73 -22.30
N LYS A 251 18.76 5.41 -22.98
CA LYS A 251 18.45 5.10 -24.38
C LYS A 251 19.69 5.22 -25.27
N LYS A 252 19.74 4.39 -26.33
CA LYS A 252 20.81 4.43 -27.35
C LYS A 252 20.84 5.80 -28.02
N SER A 253 22.00 6.23 -28.51
CA SER A 253 22.20 7.58 -29.04
C SER A 253 21.17 8.01 -30.10
N ASN A 254 20.73 7.08 -30.96
CA ASN A 254 19.73 7.29 -32.00
C ASN A 254 18.27 7.30 -31.51
N GLU A 255 18.03 6.94 -30.24
CA GLU A 255 16.70 6.87 -29.60
C GLU A 255 16.55 7.90 -28.48
N ARG A 256 17.60 8.67 -28.19
CA ARG A 256 17.56 9.77 -27.22
C ARG A 256 16.71 10.91 -27.77
N ASN A 257 15.88 11.48 -26.90
CA ASN A 257 15.02 12.60 -27.25
C ASN A 257 15.29 13.74 -26.26
N THR A 258 15.56 14.94 -26.79
CA THR A 258 15.92 16.13 -26.02
C THR A 258 14.84 16.57 -25.04
N GLY A 259 13.57 16.22 -25.29
CA GLY A 259 12.45 16.47 -24.38
C GLY A 259 12.37 15.53 -23.19
N SER A 260 13.08 14.40 -23.19
CA SER A 260 13.13 13.53 -22.00
C SER A 260 13.91 14.20 -20.86
N LEU A 261 13.49 13.98 -19.61
CA LEU A 261 14.01 14.72 -18.46
C LEU A 261 15.53 14.63 -18.32
N ILE A 262 16.10 13.43 -18.48
CA ILE A 262 17.55 13.21 -18.37
C ILE A 262 18.30 13.93 -19.48
N GLU A 263 17.85 13.82 -20.74
CA GLU A 263 18.55 14.43 -21.86
C GLU A 263 18.49 15.95 -21.80
N ASN A 264 17.32 16.50 -21.43
CA ASN A 264 17.14 17.93 -21.21
C ASN A 264 18.09 18.43 -20.11
N ALA A 265 18.17 17.72 -18.97
CA ALA A 265 19.09 18.04 -17.88
C ALA A 265 20.56 17.96 -18.31
N ILE A 266 20.97 16.91 -19.01
CA ILE A 266 22.35 16.73 -19.50
C ILE A 266 22.75 17.89 -20.42
N ILE A 267 21.87 18.30 -21.33
CA ILE A 267 22.14 19.44 -22.22
C ILE A 267 22.36 20.73 -21.41
N GLN A 268 21.57 20.96 -20.37
CA GLN A 268 21.76 22.14 -19.52
C GLN A 268 23.04 22.03 -18.67
N LEU A 269 23.36 20.86 -18.12
CA LEU A 269 24.58 20.62 -17.35
C LEU A 269 25.85 20.87 -18.19
N ASP A 270 25.86 20.38 -19.42
CA ASP A 270 26.95 20.53 -20.40
C ASP A 270 27.08 21.99 -20.85
N SER A 271 25.97 22.62 -21.27
CA SER A 271 25.99 24.00 -21.76
C SER A 271 26.37 25.06 -20.71
N LEU A 272 26.08 24.80 -19.43
CA LEU A 272 26.40 25.67 -18.31
C LEU A 272 27.73 25.34 -17.64
N ASP A 273 28.47 24.35 -18.16
CA ASP A 273 29.75 23.86 -17.62
C ASP A 273 29.71 23.57 -16.11
N LYS A 274 28.63 22.89 -15.67
CA LYS A 274 28.35 22.65 -14.24
C LYS A 274 29.12 21.47 -13.64
N ILE A 275 29.80 20.69 -14.47
CA ILE A 275 30.53 19.49 -14.05
C ILE A 275 31.97 19.58 -14.55
N SER A 276 32.93 19.40 -13.66
CA SER A 276 34.36 19.39 -14.00
C SER A 276 34.70 18.30 -15.03
N GLN A 277 35.56 18.61 -16.00
CA GLN A 277 36.00 17.66 -17.02
C GLN A 277 36.95 16.60 -16.43
N LEU A 278 36.41 15.45 -16.02
CA LEU A 278 37.15 14.29 -15.54
C LEU A 278 37.26 13.20 -16.62
N LYS A 279 38.11 12.19 -16.37
CA LYS A 279 38.27 10.96 -17.17
C LYS A 279 37.04 10.04 -17.19
N ASP A 280 35.81 10.56 -17.13
CA ASP A 280 34.57 9.83 -17.43
C ASP A 280 33.37 10.79 -17.59
N TYR A 281 33.59 11.90 -18.29
CA TYR A 281 32.67 13.05 -18.31
C TYR A 281 31.24 12.68 -18.73
N GLN A 282 31.08 11.83 -19.75
CA GLN A 282 29.76 11.43 -20.25
C GLN A 282 28.98 10.55 -19.26
N THR A 283 29.66 9.65 -18.55
CA THR A 283 29.04 8.83 -17.50
C THR A 283 28.67 9.69 -16.31
N GLN A 284 29.53 10.64 -15.93
CA GLN A 284 29.26 11.57 -14.85
C GLN A 284 28.06 12.49 -15.15
N LEU A 285 28.00 13.06 -16.36
CA LEU A 285 26.85 13.83 -16.84
C LEU A 285 25.55 13.02 -16.73
N PHE A 286 25.58 11.77 -17.16
CA PHE A 286 24.43 10.90 -17.07
C PHE A 286 24.02 10.61 -15.62
N ASN A 287 24.96 10.28 -14.74
CA ASN A 287 24.66 9.98 -13.35
C ASN A 287 24.05 11.18 -12.61
N VAL A 288 24.60 12.38 -12.84
CA VAL A 288 24.04 13.63 -12.28
C VAL A 288 22.66 13.93 -12.89
N GLY A 289 22.51 13.81 -14.21
CA GLY A 289 21.22 14.00 -14.88
C GLY A 289 20.14 13.02 -14.41
N LEU A 290 20.52 11.74 -14.18
CA LEU A 290 19.64 10.71 -13.64
C LEU A 290 19.23 11.04 -12.20
N GLU A 291 20.17 11.41 -11.33
CA GLU A 291 19.87 11.75 -9.93
C GLU A 291 18.95 12.97 -9.82
N LEU A 292 19.17 14.01 -10.64
CA LEU A 292 18.29 15.17 -10.75
C LEU A 292 16.89 14.77 -11.25
N ALA A 293 16.81 14.00 -12.33
CA ALA A 293 15.55 13.55 -12.90
C ALA A 293 14.73 12.72 -11.90
N ILE A 294 15.35 11.78 -11.18
CA ILE A 294 14.70 11.01 -10.11
C ILE A 294 14.19 11.95 -9.01
N THR A 295 15.02 12.91 -8.57
CA THR A 295 14.65 13.87 -7.53
C THR A 295 13.41 14.69 -7.94
N TRP A 296 13.35 15.16 -9.18
CA TRP A 296 12.22 15.92 -9.70
C TRP A 296 10.97 15.06 -9.89
N VAL A 297 11.10 13.86 -10.45
CA VAL A 297 9.98 12.91 -10.61
C VAL A 297 9.40 12.52 -9.26
N ASN A 298 10.24 12.28 -8.25
CA ASN A 298 9.80 12.01 -6.87
C ASN A 298 8.89 13.12 -6.34
N ARG A 299 9.29 14.39 -6.53
CA ARG A 299 8.47 15.54 -6.12
C ARG A 299 7.17 15.61 -6.90
N ILE A 300 7.19 15.40 -8.21
CA ILE A 300 6.00 15.47 -9.06
C ILE A 300 5.00 14.36 -8.68
N LEU A 301 5.46 13.12 -8.50
CA LEU A 301 4.59 12.00 -8.08
C LEU A 301 4.02 12.22 -6.68
N PHE A 302 4.82 12.74 -5.74
CA PHE A 302 4.32 13.15 -4.43
C PHE A 302 3.21 14.20 -4.56
N LEU A 303 3.41 15.20 -5.42
CA LEU A 303 2.39 16.23 -5.65
C LEU A 303 1.14 15.68 -6.32
N LYS A 304 1.26 14.66 -7.15
CA LYS A 304 0.09 14.01 -7.75
C LYS A 304 -0.74 13.26 -6.71
N LEU A 305 -0.10 12.57 -5.78
CA LEU A 305 -0.78 11.95 -4.63
C LEU A 305 -1.46 13.00 -3.74
N LEU A 306 -0.75 14.10 -3.43
CA LEU A 306 -1.32 15.21 -2.64
C LEU A 306 -2.51 15.83 -3.35
N GLU A 307 -2.41 16.09 -4.66
CA GLU A 307 -3.50 16.63 -5.46
C GLU A 307 -4.74 15.73 -5.41
N ALA A 308 -4.57 14.42 -5.66
CA ALA A 308 -5.66 13.46 -5.60
C ALA A 308 -6.34 13.44 -4.22
N GLN A 309 -5.54 13.49 -3.15
CA GLN A 309 -6.05 13.53 -1.78
C GLN A 309 -6.80 14.83 -1.47
N LEU A 310 -6.29 15.98 -1.90
CA LEU A 310 -6.97 17.27 -1.71
C LEU A 310 -8.32 17.30 -2.45
N ILE A 311 -8.36 16.77 -3.68
CA ILE A 311 -9.60 16.62 -4.45
C ILE A 311 -10.59 15.72 -3.68
N LYS A 312 -10.15 14.58 -3.16
CA LYS A 312 -10.98 13.65 -2.37
C LYS A 312 -11.55 14.33 -1.11
N TYR A 313 -10.71 15.04 -0.35
CA TYR A 313 -11.13 15.77 0.87
C TYR A 313 -12.19 16.84 0.61
N HIS A 314 -12.35 17.25 -0.65
CA HIS A 314 -13.31 18.25 -1.11
C HIS A 314 -14.37 17.66 -2.04
N GLN A 315 -14.77 16.41 -1.79
CA GLN A 315 -15.90 15.77 -2.49
C GLN A 315 -15.69 15.75 -4.01
N ASN A 316 -14.47 15.40 -4.43
CA ASN A 316 -14.04 15.29 -5.82
C ASN A 316 -14.10 16.61 -6.62
N ASP A 317 -14.01 17.76 -5.94
CA ASP A 317 -13.91 19.09 -6.58
C ASP A 317 -12.55 19.28 -7.29
N LEU A 318 -12.58 19.27 -8.63
CA LEU A 318 -11.41 19.42 -9.49
C LEU A 318 -10.73 20.82 -9.38
N ALA A 319 -11.37 21.82 -8.77
CA ALA A 319 -10.74 23.13 -8.54
C ALA A 319 -9.50 23.04 -7.61
N TRP A 320 -9.46 21.99 -6.78
CA TRP A 320 -8.33 21.65 -5.92
C TRP A 320 -7.14 21.05 -6.69
N GLY A 321 -7.35 20.65 -7.95
CA GLY A 321 -6.29 20.25 -8.87
C GLY A 321 -5.30 21.38 -9.18
N PHE A 322 -4.00 21.09 -9.20
CA PHE A 322 -2.96 22.08 -9.47
C PHE A 322 -1.78 21.63 -10.35
N LEU A 323 -1.61 20.35 -10.64
CA LEU A 323 -0.61 19.83 -11.57
C LEU A 323 -1.16 19.75 -12.99
N ASN A 324 -1.45 20.91 -13.57
CA ASN A 324 -1.95 21.02 -14.95
C ASN A 324 -1.41 22.29 -15.60
N LEU A 325 -1.47 22.36 -16.93
CA LEU A 325 -0.92 23.50 -17.68
C LEU A 325 -1.63 24.84 -17.43
N ASN A 326 -2.85 24.85 -16.88
CA ASN A 326 -3.51 26.10 -16.52
C ASN A 326 -2.79 26.78 -15.32
N LYS A 327 -2.29 25.97 -14.37
CA LYS A 327 -1.56 26.46 -13.19
C LYS A 327 -0.04 26.30 -13.31
N VAL A 328 0.49 25.39 -14.12
CA VAL A 328 1.94 25.16 -14.26
C VAL A 328 2.28 25.10 -15.74
N GLN A 329 2.62 26.24 -16.33
CA GLN A 329 2.77 26.38 -17.78
C GLN A 329 4.13 25.88 -18.30
N ASN A 330 5.14 25.85 -17.44
CA ASN A 330 6.52 25.54 -17.79
C ASN A 330 7.31 25.07 -16.55
N TYR A 331 8.58 24.74 -16.75
CA TYR A 331 9.46 24.31 -15.67
C TYR A 331 9.81 25.41 -14.65
N ASP A 332 9.72 26.70 -14.99
CA ASP A 332 9.88 27.81 -14.02
C ASP A 332 8.72 27.87 -13.02
N ASP A 333 7.49 27.69 -13.52
CA ASP A 333 6.30 27.56 -12.69
C ASP A 333 6.40 26.33 -11.78
N LEU A 334 6.87 25.20 -12.30
CA LEU A 334 7.04 23.97 -11.53
C LEU A 334 8.11 24.12 -10.44
N ASN A 335 9.22 24.80 -10.76
CA ASN A 335 10.24 25.17 -9.78
C ASN A 335 9.69 26.10 -8.69
N SER A 336 8.86 27.07 -9.09
CA SER A 336 8.19 27.99 -8.15
C SER A 336 7.22 27.25 -7.24
N LEU A 337 6.46 26.28 -7.79
CA LEU A 337 5.60 25.41 -7.01
C LEU A 337 6.40 24.68 -5.92
N PHE A 338 7.55 24.08 -6.26
CA PHE A 338 8.42 23.41 -5.29
C PHE A 338 8.92 24.35 -4.19
N PHE A 339 9.58 25.44 -4.54
CA PHE A 339 10.42 26.19 -3.59
C PHE A 339 9.76 27.45 -3.03
N SER A 340 8.77 27.99 -3.74
CA SER A 340 8.10 29.25 -3.40
C SER A 340 6.66 29.06 -2.92
N VAL A 341 6.04 27.88 -3.15
CA VAL A 341 4.67 27.57 -2.71
C VAL A 341 4.67 26.50 -1.62
N LEU A 342 5.15 25.28 -1.91
CA LEU A 342 5.09 24.15 -0.97
C LEU A 342 6.05 24.28 0.21
N ALA A 343 7.17 24.99 -0.01
CA ALA A 343 8.19 25.27 0.98
C ALA A 343 8.05 26.65 1.64
N ARG A 344 6.90 27.33 1.48
CA ARG A 344 6.57 28.61 2.16
C ARG A 344 5.14 28.64 2.67
N LYS A 345 4.93 29.23 3.85
CA LYS A 345 3.60 29.51 4.40
C LYS A 345 2.82 30.44 3.47
N SER A 346 1.50 30.28 3.44
CA SER A 346 0.62 31.03 2.51
C SER A 346 0.77 32.55 2.63
N GLU A 347 0.89 33.04 3.87
CA GLU A 347 1.10 34.45 4.19
C GLU A 347 2.41 35.04 3.63
N ASP A 348 3.47 34.21 3.54
CA ASP A 348 4.80 34.59 3.05
C ASP A 348 4.97 34.43 1.53
N ARG A 349 3.93 34.00 0.81
CA ARG A 349 3.96 33.85 -0.66
C ARG A 349 3.84 35.20 -1.33
N ASN A 350 4.41 35.33 -2.53
CA ASN A 350 4.17 36.50 -3.37
C ASN A 350 2.68 36.54 -3.79
N GLU A 351 2.10 37.73 -3.96
CA GLU A 351 0.68 37.91 -4.30
C GLU A 351 0.22 37.11 -5.53
N GLY A 352 1.06 37.05 -6.58
CA GLY A 352 0.76 36.24 -7.77
C GLY A 352 0.59 34.75 -7.47
N PHE A 353 1.33 34.21 -6.50
CA PHE A 353 1.23 32.80 -6.09
C PHE A 353 0.09 32.55 -5.09
N LYS A 354 -0.27 33.53 -4.26
CA LYS A 354 -1.41 33.40 -3.33
C LYS A 354 -2.70 33.10 -4.08
N ASN A 355 -2.94 33.79 -5.19
CA ASN A 355 -4.15 33.57 -6.01
C ASN A 355 -4.03 32.31 -6.87
N LYS A 356 -2.89 32.13 -7.57
CA LYS A 356 -2.68 31.01 -8.50
C LYS A 356 -2.68 29.64 -7.79
N PHE A 357 -2.16 29.58 -6.56
CA PHE A 357 -2.01 28.34 -5.78
C PHE A 357 -2.72 28.43 -4.41
N ALA A 358 -3.87 29.09 -4.35
CA ALA A 358 -4.63 29.30 -3.13
C ALA A 358 -4.97 28.00 -2.37
N HIS A 359 -5.24 26.93 -3.11
CA HIS A 359 -5.60 25.61 -2.56
C HIS A 359 -4.38 24.72 -2.23
N VAL A 360 -3.16 25.14 -2.56
CA VAL A 360 -1.96 24.33 -2.34
C VAL A 360 -1.42 24.59 -0.93
N PRO A 361 -1.34 23.57 -0.05
CA PRO A 361 -0.91 23.74 1.32
C PRO A 361 0.60 23.99 1.43
N TYR A 362 1.01 24.47 2.60
CA TYR A 362 2.42 24.46 3.02
C TYR A 362 2.71 23.12 3.69
N LEU A 363 3.82 22.46 3.33
CA LEU A 363 4.15 21.14 3.86
C LEU A 363 5.34 21.10 4.81
N ASN A 364 6.17 22.16 4.84
CA ASN A 364 7.37 22.25 5.70
C ASN A 364 8.39 21.07 5.56
N SER A 365 8.30 20.30 4.48
CA SER A 365 9.08 19.08 4.32
C SER A 365 10.46 19.34 3.69
N SER A 366 11.49 18.59 4.12
CA SER A 366 12.79 18.56 3.43
C SER A 366 12.70 18.04 1.99
N LEU A 367 11.61 17.39 1.59
CA LEU A 367 11.34 17.00 0.20
C LEU A 367 11.35 18.20 -0.77
N PHE A 368 10.87 19.36 -0.33
CA PHE A 368 10.77 20.58 -1.13
C PHE A 368 11.85 21.63 -0.77
N GLU A 369 12.96 21.18 -0.16
CA GLU A 369 14.18 21.98 -0.06
C GLU A 369 15.12 21.69 -1.22
N PRO A 370 15.88 22.69 -1.72
CA PRO A 370 16.93 22.45 -2.68
C PRO A 370 17.93 21.44 -2.14
N THR A 371 18.16 20.36 -2.89
CA THR A 371 19.17 19.36 -2.58
C THR A 371 20.58 19.92 -2.79
N GLU A 372 21.60 19.30 -2.19
CA GLU A 372 23.00 19.68 -2.44
C GLU A 372 23.35 19.59 -3.94
N MET A 373 22.83 18.58 -4.64
CA MET A 373 23.06 18.42 -6.07
C MET A 373 22.42 19.54 -6.90
N GLU A 374 21.17 19.92 -6.62
CA GLU A 374 20.52 21.04 -7.32
C GLU A 374 21.24 22.36 -7.09
N GLN A 375 21.72 22.61 -5.86
CA GLN A 375 22.49 23.82 -5.54
C GLN A 375 23.84 23.85 -6.25
N ALA A 376 24.51 22.69 -6.34
CA ALA A 376 25.82 22.58 -6.99
C ALA A 376 25.72 22.64 -8.53
N THR A 377 24.58 22.28 -9.11
CA THR A 377 24.44 22.09 -10.56
C THR A 377 23.34 22.96 -11.17
N ILE A 378 22.15 22.40 -11.39
CA ILE A 378 20.99 23.05 -12.01
C ILE A 378 19.71 22.74 -11.23
N PHE A 379 18.73 23.62 -11.40
CA PHE A 379 17.36 23.44 -10.93
C PHE A 379 16.45 22.98 -12.07
N ILE A 380 15.25 22.49 -11.74
CA ILE A 380 14.28 22.08 -12.77
C ILE A 380 13.89 23.23 -13.70
N SER A 381 13.92 24.48 -13.21
CA SER A 381 13.69 25.70 -14.02
C SER A 381 14.66 25.86 -15.17
N ASN A 382 15.83 25.22 -15.13
CA ASN A 382 16.78 25.27 -16.25
C ASN A 382 16.31 24.44 -17.46
N LEU A 383 15.39 23.48 -17.27
CA LEU A 383 14.90 22.64 -18.35
C LEU A 383 14.11 23.45 -19.39
N ARG A 384 14.30 23.10 -20.66
CA ARG A 384 13.60 23.74 -21.78
C ARG A 384 12.27 23.06 -22.08
N ASN A 385 11.29 23.83 -22.58
CA ASN A 385 9.97 23.34 -22.98
C ASN A 385 10.01 22.58 -24.32
N GLU A 386 10.84 21.54 -24.37
CA GLU A 386 11.05 20.70 -25.54
C GLU A 386 9.87 19.76 -25.78
N LYS A 387 9.77 19.25 -27.01
CA LYS A 387 8.79 18.23 -27.38
C LYS A 387 9.36 16.83 -27.16
N LEU A 388 8.48 15.89 -26.82
CA LEU A 388 8.78 14.49 -26.66
C LEU A 388 7.82 13.66 -27.51
N GLN A 389 8.34 12.66 -28.22
CA GLN A 389 7.54 11.67 -28.95
C GLN A 389 6.66 10.89 -27.96
N ILE A 390 5.37 10.74 -28.27
CA ILE A 390 4.43 9.93 -27.47
C ILE A 390 4.82 8.46 -27.53
N PHE A 391 4.81 7.78 -26.38
CA PHE A 391 5.13 6.37 -26.27
C PHE A 391 4.16 5.51 -27.10
N SER A 392 4.68 4.53 -27.85
CA SER A 392 3.86 3.73 -28.78
C SER A 392 2.75 2.94 -28.10
N ALA A 393 2.96 2.55 -26.83
CA ALA A 393 1.97 1.85 -26.02
C ALA A 393 1.28 2.77 -25.00
N THR A 394 1.24 4.08 -25.24
CA THR A 394 0.68 5.10 -24.34
C THR A 394 -0.72 4.76 -23.84
N VAL A 395 -0.98 5.14 -22.58
CA VAL A 395 -2.33 5.17 -22.00
C VAL A 395 -3.22 6.26 -22.60
N LEU A 396 -2.61 7.30 -23.19
CA LEU A 396 -3.32 8.47 -23.69
C LEU A 396 -4.18 8.14 -24.91
N LYS A 397 -5.44 8.59 -24.87
CA LYS A 397 -6.41 8.39 -25.94
C LYS A 397 -6.85 9.72 -26.55
N ASP A 398 -7.10 9.72 -27.85
CA ASP A 398 -7.73 10.82 -28.57
C ASP A 398 -9.24 10.88 -28.29
N ASN A 399 -9.92 11.89 -28.84
CA ASN A 399 -11.37 12.08 -28.67
C ASN A 399 -12.22 10.93 -29.24
N ASN A 400 -11.63 10.06 -30.08
CA ASN A 400 -12.28 8.88 -30.64
C ASN A 400 -11.95 7.60 -29.85
N GLY A 401 -11.23 7.71 -28.72
CA GLY A 401 -10.82 6.58 -27.88
C GLY A 401 -9.63 5.78 -28.41
N LYS A 402 -8.96 6.23 -29.49
CA LYS A 402 -7.77 5.58 -30.06
C LYS A 402 -6.50 6.12 -29.39
N LYS A 403 -5.43 5.31 -29.36
CA LYS A 403 -4.14 5.75 -28.80
C LYS A 403 -3.62 6.98 -29.53
N ARG A 404 -3.09 7.96 -28.79
CA ARG A 404 -2.45 9.15 -29.37
C ARG A 404 -1.09 8.79 -29.98
N PHE A 405 -0.69 9.56 -31.00
CA PHE A 405 0.61 9.45 -31.68
C PHE A 405 1.14 10.85 -32.02
N GLY A 406 2.46 10.97 -32.22
CA GLY A 406 3.13 12.23 -32.57
C GLY A 406 4.03 12.76 -31.46
N GLU A 407 4.31 14.06 -31.49
CA GLU A 407 5.10 14.76 -30.48
C GLU A 407 4.26 15.79 -29.75
N ILE A 408 4.48 15.92 -28.45
CA ILE A 408 3.79 16.85 -27.56
C ILE A 408 4.82 17.52 -26.64
N ASN A 409 4.50 18.68 -26.06
CA ASN A 409 5.40 19.28 -25.06
C ASN A 409 5.65 18.29 -23.91
N ALA A 410 6.90 18.15 -23.47
CA ALA A 410 7.26 17.11 -22.49
C ALA A 410 6.60 17.29 -21.12
N LEU A 411 6.40 18.53 -20.67
CA LEU A 411 5.73 18.82 -19.40
C LEU A 411 4.22 18.55 -19.52
N GLU A 412 3.61 18.96 -20.63
CA GLU A 412 2.23 18.62 -20.98
C GLU A 412 2.02 17.10 -20.97
N TYR A 413 2.91 16.37 -21.64
CA TYR A 413 2.86 14.92 -21.71
C TYR A 413 2.91 14.29 -20.32
N LEU A 414 3.82 14.76 -19.45
CA LEU A 414 3.93 14.24 -18.10
C LEU A 414 2.64 14.44 -17.30
N PHE A 415 2.00 15.62 -17.38
CA PHE A 415 0.73 15.85 -16.67
C PHE A 415 -0.42 15.03 -17.24
N GLU A 416 -0.60 15.01 -18.56
CA GLU A 416 -1.66 14.17 -19.17
C GLU A 416 -1.46 12.69 -18.87
N PHE A 417 -0.21 12.21 -18.89
CA PHE A 417 0.15 10.85 -18.53
C PHE A 417 -0.26 10.53 -17.09
N LEU A 418 0.07 11.41 -16.13
CA LEU A 418 -0.29 11.20 -14.72
C LEU A 418 -1.82 11.31 -14.50
N ASP A 419 -2.51 12.20 -15.20
CA ASP A 419 -3.97 12.35 -15.12
C ASP A 419 -4.75 11.14 -15.65
N ALA A 420 -4.11 10.32 -16.49
CA ALA A 420 -4.70 9.10 -17.03
C ALA A 420 -4.76 7.94 -16.01
N TYR A 421 -4.10 8.07 -14.86
CA TYR A 421 -4.12 7.09 -13.76
C TYR A 421 -4.82 7.66 -12.52
N ASP A 422 -5.25 6.77 -11.64
CA ASP A 422 -5.86 7.13 -10.36
C ASP A 422 -4.81 7.07 -9.25
N PHE A 423 -4.65 8.18 -8.52
CA PHE A 423 -3.70 8.34 -7.41
C PHE A 423 -4.41 8.49 -6.06
N SER A 424 -5.73 8.26 -5.99
CA SER A 424 -6.48 8.30 -4.74
C SER A 424 -6.08 7.15 -3.80
N SER A 425 -6.28 7.35 -2.49
CA SER A 425 -5.97 6.32 -1.49
C SER A 425 -7.00 5.19 -1.51
N GLU A 426 -6.55 3.94 -1.30
CA GLU A 426 -7.36 2.70 -1.26
C GLU A 426 -8.49 2.67 -0.22
N THR A 427 -8.59 3.70 0.62
CA THR A 427 -9.53 3.76 1.73
C THR A 427 -10.98 4.01 1.31
N GLY A 428 -11.29 4.08 0.01
CA GLY A 428 -12.65 4.23 -0.49
C GLY A 428 -13.12 2.98 -1.20
N GLU A 429 -14.30 2.48 -0.82
CA GLU A 429 -15.00 1.43 -1.57
C GLU A 429 -15.70 1.94 -2.83
N GLU A 430 -15.52 3.21 -3.20
CA GLU A 430 -16.15 3.77 -4.40
C GLU A 430 -15.78 2.92 -5.63
N ILE A 431 -16.81 2.46 -6.34
CA ILE A 431 -16.63 1.84 -7.64
C ILE A 431 -15.98 2.89 -8.54
N GLN A 432 -14.78 2.61 -9.03
CA GLN A 432 -14.09 3.45 -9.98
C GLN A 432 -15.02 3.73 -11.18
N GLU A 433 -15.66 4.91 -11.21
CA GLU A 433 -16.54 5.33 -12.31
C GLU A 433 -15.76 5.45 -13.62
N GLN A 434 -14.46 5.70 -13.51
CA GLN A 434 -13.51 5.74 -14.61
C GLN A 434 -12.61 4.50 -14.50
N ASN A 435 -12.49 3.69 -15.55
CA ASN A 435 -11.58 2.54 -15.66
C ASN A 435 -10.07 2.95 -15.62
N LYS A 436 -9.69 3.91 -14.78
CA LYS A 436 -8.31 4.33 -14.55
C LYS A 436 -7.66 3.30 -13.63
N ARG A 437 -6.40 2.99 -13.90
CA ARG A 437 -5.65 2.06 -13.06
C ARG A 437 -5.10 2.81 -11.86
N LEU A 438 -5.21 2.19 -10.68
CA LEU A 438 -4.74 2.74 -9.42
C LEU A 438 -3.21 2.69 -9.33
N ILE A 439 -2.60 3.78 -8.87
CA ILE A 439 -1.17 3.90 -8.59
C ILE A 439 -1.02 4.33 -7.12
N ASN A 440 -0.85 3.33 -6.25
CA ASN A 440 -0.70 3.55 -4.81
C ASN A 440 0.77 3.79 -4.40
N ALA A 441 0.99 4.01 -3.10
CA ALA A 441 2.30 4.25 -2.50
C ALA A 441 3.29 3.08 -2.70
N ALA A 442 2.78 1.84 -2.61
CA ALA A 442 3.57 0.63 -2.78
C ALA A 442 4.11 0.52 -4.21
N VAL A 443 3.24 0.71 -5.22
CA VAL A 443 3.58 0.71 -6.65
C VAL A 443 4.64 1.74 -6.98
N LEU A 444 4.51 2.97 -6.46
CA LEU A 444 5.52 4.00 -6.68
C LEU A 444 6.89 3.58 -6.15
N GLY A 445 6.95 3.03 -4.94
CA GLY A 445 8.24 2.58 -4.45
C GLY A 445 8.81 1.40 -5.25
N LEU A 446 7.98 0.47 -5.76
CA LEU A 446 8.44 -0.59 -6.68
C LEU A 446 9.00 -0.05 -7.99
N ILE A 447 8.36 0.98 -8.55
CA ILE A 447 8.83 1.67 -9.76
C ILE A 447 10.22 2.26 -9.51
N PHE A 448 10.38 2.98 -8.39
CA PHE A 448 11.65 3.61 -8.08
C PHE A 448 12.74 2.62 -7.71
N GLU A 449 12.41 1.52 -7.03
CA GLU A 449 13.34 0.41 -6.79
C GLU A 449 13.92 -0.13 -8.10
N LYS A 450 13.07 -0.30 -9.11
CA LYS A 450 13.50 -0.78 -10.42
C LYS A 450 14.31 0.27 -11.18
N ILE A 451 13.94 1.54 -11.11
CA ILE A 451 14.73 2.63 -11.70
C ILE A 451 16.11 2.71 -11.04
N ASN A 452 16.17 2.54 -9.72
CA ASN A 452 17.41 2.50 -8.95
C ASN A 452 18.23 1.23 -9.15
N GLY A 453 17.62 0.14 -9.63
CA GLY A 453 18.31 -1.10 -10.03
C GLY A 453 19.26 -0.92 -11.23
N TYR A 454 19.48 0.31 -11.69
CA TYR A 454 20.57 0.68 -12.58
C TYR A 454 21.91 0.20 -11.97
N GLN A 455 22.58 -0.71 -12.67
CA GLN A 455 23.86 -1.37 -12.35
C GLN A 455 23.89 -2.46 -11.25
N ASP A 456 23.15 -2.36 -10.14
CA ASP A 456 23.44 -3.22 -8.96
C ASP A 456 22.49 -4.41 -8.70
N GLY A 457 21.46 -4.62 -9.52
CA GLY A 457 20.60 -5.81 -9.39
C GLY A 457 19.94 -5.95 -8.02
N SER A 458 19.30 -4.88 -7.55
CA SER A 458 18.48 -4.89 -6.33
C SER A 458 17.42 -5.99 -6.38
N PHE A 459 17.42 -6.87 -5.39
CA PHE A 459 16.42 -7.92 -5.23
C PHE A 459 15.29 -7.42 -4.33
N PHE A 460 14.08 -7.48 -4.86
CA PHE A 460 12.86 -7.11 -4.14
C PHE A 460 12.45 -8.21 -3.17
N THR A 461 12.13 -7.84 -1.93
CA THR A 461 11.47 -8.73 -0.96
C THR A 461 9.96 -8.59 -1.15
N PRO A 462 9.25 -9.65 -1.58
CA PRO A 462 7.79 -9.61 -1.70
C PRO A 462 7.09 -9.12 -0.43
N GLY A 463 6.05 -8.29 -0.59
CA GLY A 463 5.33 -7.67 0.54
C GLY A 463 4.84 -8.68 1.58
N PHE A 464 4.31 -9.84 1.16
CA PHE A 464 3.90 -10.88 2.09
C PHE A 464 5.05 -11.44 2.95
N ILE A 465 6.28 -11.48 2.42
CA ILE A 465 7.46 -11.92 3.17
C ILE A 465 7.85 -10.85 4.17
N THR A 466 7.94 -9.59 3.72
CA THR A 466 8.25 -8.43 4.57
C THR A 466 7.27 -8.34 5.73
N MET A 467 5.97 -8.43 5.44
CA MET A 467 4.91 -8.35 6.44
C MET A 467 4.95 -9.52 7.42
N TYR A 468 5.19 -10.75 6.94
CA TYR A 468 5.36 -11.91 7.80
C TYR A 468 6.54 -11.72 8.78
N MET A 469 7.69 -11.26 8.29
CA MET A 469 8.86 -10.99 9.14
C MET A 469 8.56 -9.92 10.19
N CYS A 470 7.90 -8.82 9.79
CA CYS A 470 7.50 -7.75 10.70
C CYS A 470 6.52 -8.27 11.77
N ARG A 471 5.46 -8.97 11.37
CA ARG A 471 4.45 -9.52 12.29
C ARG A 471 5.07 -10.43 13.35
N GLU A 472 5.88 -11.40 12.94
CA GLU A 472 6.50 -12.36 13.87
C GLU A 472 7.52 -11.68 14.81
N THR A 473 8.32 -10.76 14.27
CA THR A 473 9.44 -10.18 15.03
C THR A 473 8.96 -9.06 15.95
N ILE A 474 8.10 -8.16 15.47
CA ILE A 474 7.67 -6.97 16.22
C ILE A 474 6.75 -7.38 17.36
N ARG A 475 5.83 -8.33 17.17
CA ARG A 475 4.97 -8.82 18.26
C ARG A 475 5.79 -9.40 19.42
N ARG A 476 6.80 -10.23 19.12
CA ARG A 476 7.72 -10.76 20.14
C ARG A 476 8.53 -9.66 20.81
N ALA A 477 9.02 -8.68 20.04
CA ALA A 477 9.77 -7.56 20.58
C ALA A 477 8.89 -6.68 21.52
N VAL A 478 7.61 -6.48 21.20
CA VAL A 478 6.66 -5.79 22.07
C VAL A 478 6.51 -6.55 23.39
N VAL A 479 6.19 -7.85 23.35
CA VAL A 479 6.07 -8.69 24.55
C VAL A 479 7.33 -8.64 25.42
N GLN A 480 8.50 -8.84 24.80
CA GLN A 480 9.78 -8.74 25.49
C GLN A 480 9.96 -7.37 26.15
N LYS A 481 9.63 -6.28 25.45
CA LYS A 481 9.80 -4.91 25.95
C LYS A 481 8.94 -4.65 27.18
N PHE A 482 7.70 -5.12 27.18
CA PHE A 482 6.81 -5.02 28.35
C PHE A 482 7.33 -5.85 29.51
N ASN A 483 7.74 -7.10 29.29
CA ASN A 483 8.30 -7.95 30.34
C ASN A 483 9.58 -7.34 30.94
N GLU A 484 10.46 -6.75 30.14
CA GLU A 484 11.67 -6.07 30.61
C GLU A 484 11.37 -4.83 31.49
N ILE A 485 10.38 -4.02 31.11
CA ILE A 485 10.08 -2.75 31.79
C ILE A 485 9.18 -2.95 33.01
N LYS A 486 8.20 -3.86 32.91
CA LYS A 486 7.17 -4.09 33.92
C LYS A 486 7.45 -5.27 34.84
N GLY A 487 8.40 -6.15 34.48
CA GLY A 487 8.63 -7.40 35.21
C GLY A 487 7.48 -8.40 35.06
N TRP A 488 6.69 -8.27 33.99
CA TRP A 488 5.61 -9.20 33.67
C TRP A 488 6.15 -10.49 33.03
N ASN A 489 5.29 -11.52 32.97
CA ASN A 489 5.56 -12.80 32.31
C ASN A 489 4.51 -13.08 31.23
N CYS A 490 4.31 -12.13 30.32
CA CYS A 490 3.39 -12.32 29.20
C CYS A 490 4.04 -13.18 28.11
N GLU A 491 3.29 -14.11 27.51
CA GLU A 491 3.80 -14.98 26.43
C GLU A 491 3.44 -14.41 25.04
N ASN A 492 2.31 -13.72 24.93
CA ASN A 492 1.77 -13.19 23.67
C ASN A 492 1.06 -11.84 23.86
N ILE A 493 0.53 -11.28 22.77
CA ILE A 493 -0.18 -9.99 22.75
C ILE A 493 -1.50 -10.07 23.53
N ASP A 494 -2.20 -11.20 23.52
CA ASP A 494 -3.46 -11.37 24.27
C ASP A 494 -3.22 -11.27 25.78
N ASN A 495 -2.16 -11.91 26.29
CA ASN A 495 -1.80 -11.79 27.69
C ASN A 495 -1.42 -10.35 28.07
N LEU A 496 -0.76 -9.62 27.17
CA LEU A 496 -0.47 -8.21 27.39
C LEU A 496 -1.75 -7.38 27.45
N TYR A 497 -2.71 -7.63 26.56
CA TYR A 497 -3.98 -6.91 26.54
C TYR A 497 -4.67 -6.96 27.90
N ASP A 498 -4.73 -8.14 28.50
CA ASP A 498 -5.37 -8.36 29.81
C ASP A 498 -4.62 -7.68 30.98
N GLN A 499 -3.30 -7.47 30.85
CA GLN A 499 -2.45 -6.86 31.88
C GLN A 499 -2.36 -5.33 31.79
N ILE A 500 -2.73 -4.73 30.66
CA ILE A 500 -2.60 -3.28 30.46
C ILE A 500 -3.73 -2.53 31.17
N GLU A 501 -3.38 -1.88 32.28
CA GLU A 501 -4.26 -0.94 32.99
C GLU A 501 -4.05 0.50 32.51
N ASP A 502 -2.79 0.97 32.48
CA ASP A 502 -2.42 2.30 32.00
C ASP A 502 -2.06 2.28 30.52
N LYS A 503 -3.03 2.70 29.70
CA LYS A 503 -2.91 2.76 28.24
C LYS A 503 -1.88 3.78 27.75
N LYS A 504 -1.70 4.88 28.49
CA LYS A 504 -0.77 5.94 28.10
C LYS A 504 0.66 5.48 28.33
N ASP A 505 0.90 4.85 29.46
CA ASP A 505 2.18 4.22 29.76
C ASP A 505 2.49 3.08 28.78
N ALA A 506 1.52 2.21 28.49
CA ALA A 506 1.67 1.14 27.49
C ALA A 506 2.01 1.67 26.08
N ASN A 507 1.34 2.74 25.63
CA ASN A 507 1.68 3.39 24.35
C ASN A 507 3.13 3.93 24.38
N MET A 508 3.53 4.56 25.48
CA MET A 508 4.89 5.09 25.64
C MET A 508 5.96 4.00 25.63
N ILE A 509 5.68 2.82 26.22
CA ILE A 509 6.57 1.64 26.16
C ILE A 509 6.81 1.22 24.72
N ILE A 510 5.77 1.09 23.91
CA ILE A 510 5.91 0.73 22.49
C ILE A 510 6.71 1.80 21.73
N ASN A 511 6.52 3.09 22.02
CA ASN A 511 7.29 4.18 21.42
C ASN A 511 8.80 4.13 21.76
N THR A 512 9.21 3.32 22.74
CA THR A 512 10.63 3.12 23.03
C THR A 512 11.31 2.11 22.09
N LEU A 513 10.56 1.31 21.33
CA LEU A 513 11.12 0.36 20.37
C LEU A 513 12.03 1.08 19.35
N LYS A 514 13.07 0.38 18.90
CA LYS A 514 14.06 0.85 17.92
C LYS A 514 14.25 -0.26 16.89
N ILE A 515 13.79 0.00 15.67
CA ILE A 515 13.87 -0.90 14.52
C ILE A 515 14.85 -0.28 13.53
N CYS A 516 15.86 -1.04 13.14
CA CYS A 516 16.90 -0.57 12.23
C CYS A 516 17.00 -1.51 11.03
N ASP A 517 16.87 -0.96 9.83
CA ASP A 517 17.17 -1.65 8.57
C ASP A 517 18.51 -1.15 8.00
N PRO A 518 19.59 -1.95 8.06
CA PRO A 518 20.93 -1.53 7.65
C PRO A 518 21.17 -1.61 6.13
N ALA A 519 20.18 -2.06 5.34
CA ALA A 519 20.22 -2.11 3.88
C ALA A 519 18.82 -1.78 3.35
N VAL A 520 18.33 -0.60 3.73
CA VAL A 520 16.91 -0.25 3.72
C VAL A 520 16.29 -0.21 2.33
N GLY A 521 17.10 -0.07 1.26
CA GLY A 521 16.60 0.05 -0.10
C GLY A 521 15.55 1.15 -0.19
N SER A 522 14.37 0.79 -0.68
CA SER A 522 13.21 1.68 -0.80
C SER A 522 12.40 1.89 0.46
N GLY A 523 12.75 1.24 1.57
CA GLY A 523 12.04 1.38 2.85
C GLY A 523 10.77 0.56 2.97
N HIS A 524 10.57 -0.50 2.16
CA HIS A 524 9.42 -1.40 2.31
C HIS A 524 9.30 -1.98 3.72
N PHE A 525 10.40 -2.52 4.24
CA PHE A 525 10.44 -3.11 5.57
C PHE A 525 10.05 -2.12 6.67
N LEU A 526 10.49 -0.86 6.56
CA LEU A 526 10.13 0.17 7.54
C LEU A 526 8.65 0.54 7.51
N VAL A 527 8.00 0.48 6.33
CA VAL A 527 6.56 0.74 6.19
C VAL A 527 5.75 -0.44 6.72
N SER A 528 6.12 -1.69 6.41
CA SER A 528 5.47 -2.86 7.01
C SER A 528 5.63 -2.87 8.54
N ALA A 529 6.80 -2.47 9.05
CA ALA A 529 7.03 -2.31 10.48
C ALA A 529 6.17 -1.21 11.10
N LEU A 530 6.01 -0.07 10.42
CA LEU A 530 5.11 1.01 10.85
C LEU A 530 3.67 0.49 10.97
N ASN A 531 3.18 -0.18 9.93
CA ASN A 531 1.81 -0.69 9.85
C ASN A 531 1.54 -1.74 10.94
N GLU A 532 2.47 -2.67 11.17
CA GLU A 532 2.35 -3.68 12.23
C GLU A 532 2.33 -3.05 13.63
N ILE A 533 3.17 -2.03 13.90
CA ILE A 533 3.15 -1.33 15.20
C ILE A 533 1.79 -0.65 15.42
N ILE A 534 1.23 0.00 14.41
CA ILE A 534 -0.10 0.63 14.52
C ILE A 534 -1.18 -0.42 14.77
N ALA A 535 -1.15 -1.54 14.05
CA ALA A 535 -2.09 -2.65 14.26
C ALA A 535 -2.01 -3.22 15.68
N ILE A 536 -0.81 -3.47 16.20
CA ILE A 536 -0.60 -3.91 17.60
C ILE A 536 -1.17 -2.88 18.59
N LYS A 537 -0.93 -1.58 18.37
CA LYS A 537 -1.50 -0.54 19.24
C LYS A 537 -3.03 -0.51 19.20
N SER A 538 -3.63 -0.80 18.06
CA SER A 538 -5.09 -0.92 17.89
C SER A 538 -5.64 -2.15 18.61
N GLU A 539 -4.99 -3.30 18.46
CA GLU A 539 -5.31 -4.57 19.13
C GLU A 539 -5.25 -4.42 20.65
N LEU A 540 -4.18 -3.77 21.15
CA LEU A 540 -4.01 -3.46 22.57
C LEU A 540 -4.93 -2.33 23.08
N LYS A 541 -5.71 -1.68 22.20
CA LYS A 541 -6.60 -0.54 22.51
C LYS A 541 -5.88 0.62 23.20
N ILE A 542 -4.65 0.90 22.76
CA ILE A 542 -3.76 1.96 23.25
C ILE A 542 -3.46 3.05 22.20
N LEU A 543 -4.13 3.04 21.04
CA LEU A 543 -4.19 4.22 20.18
C LEU A 543 -5.07 5.28 20.85
N LEU A 544 -4.42 6.33 21.36
CA LEU A 544 -5.06 7.39 22.14
C LEU A 544 -5.06 8.68 21.34
N ASP A 545 -6.18 9.38 21.34
CA ASP A 545 -6.27 10.73 20.80
C ASP A 545 -5.49 11.75 21.65
N ARG A 546 -5.51 13.02 21.23
CA ARG A 546 -4.85 14.13 21.93
C ARG A 546 -5.32 14.35 23.37
N GLU A 547 -6.53 13.91 23.71
CA GLU A 547 -7.10 13.98 25.06
C GLU A 547 -6.81 12.73 25.89
N GLY A 548 -6.10 11.74 25.31
CA GLY A 548 -5.79 10.47 25.96
C GLY A 548 -6.94 9.47 25.92
N LYS A 549 -7.98 9.68 25.10
CA LYS A 549 -9.11 8.77 24.96
C LYS A 549 -8.87 7.78 23.82
N ARG A 550 -9.30 6.53 24.01
CA ARG A 550 -9.22 5.51 22.97
C ARG A 550 -10.14 5.83 21.79
N LEU A 551 -9.73 5.44 20.59
CA LEU A 551 -10.65 5.29 19.47
C LEU A 551 -11.59 4.10 19.76
N LYS A 552 -12.90 4.35 19.85
CA LYS A 552 -13.93 3.32 19.94
C LYS A 552 -14.47 3.09 18.54
N GLU A 553 -15.09 1.93 18.29
CA GLU A 553 -15.82 1.66 17.03
C GLU A 553 -14.93 1.57 15.78
N TYR A 554 -13.61 1.66 15.89
CA TYR A 554 -12.70 1.43 14.77
C TYR A 554 -11.83 0.19 15.00
N GLN A 555 -11.66 -0.59 13.93
CA GLN A 555 -10.67 -1.65 13.82
C GLN A 555 -9.58 -1.21 12.85
N ILE A 556 -8.34 -1.56 13.18
CA ILE A 556 -7.18 -1.21 12.36
C ILE A 556 -6.33 -2.46 12.25
N GLU A 557 -6.17 -2.96 11.04
CA GLU A 557 -5.44 -4.19 10.74
C GLU A 557 -4.59 -4.02 9.48
N VAL A 558 -3.63 -4.92 9.30
CA VAL A 558 -2.82 -4.96 8.09
C VAL A 558 -3.37 -6.03 7.16
N VAL A 559 -3.86 -5.62 6.00
CA VAL A 559 -4.37 -6.50 4.94
C VAL A 559 -3.58 -6.24 3.68
N ASN A 560 -2.99 -7.28 3.09
CA ASN A 560 -2.15 -7.16 1.89
C ASN A 560 -1.02 -6.11 2.02
N ASP A 561 -0.36 -6.03 3.18
CA ASP A 561 0.72 -5.06 3.48
C ASP A 561 0.28 -3.57 3.53
N GLU A 562 -1.03 -3.32 3.44
CA GLU A 562 -1.65 -2.00 3.62
C GLU A 562 -2.37 -1.94 4.98
N LEU A 563 -2.35 -0.76 5.60
CA LEU A 563 -3.09 -0.51 6.84
C LEU A 563 -4.55 -0.17 6.50
N ILE A 564 -5.47 -1.06 6.85
CA ILE A 564 -6.90 -0.89 6.65
C ILE A 564 -7.55 -0.44 7.95
N ILE A 565 -8.43 0.55 7.85
CA ILE A 565 -9.19 1.09 8.97
C ILE A 565 -10.67 0.91 8.63
N THR A 566 -11.40 0.19 9.49
CA THR A 566 -12.84 -0.01 9.35
C THR A 566 -13.58 0.47 10.59
N ASP A 567 -14.83 0.89 10.41
CA ASP A 567 -15.73 1.18 11.52
C ASP A 567 -16.40 -0.09 12.08
N GLU A 568 -17.40 0.08 12.95
CA GLU A 568 -18.12 -1.02 13.60
C GLU A 568 -19.03 -1.81 12.64
N ASP A 569 -19.46 -1.16 11.55
CA ASP A 569 -20.24 -1.76 10.48
C ASP A 569 -19.34 -2.45 9.42
N GLY A 570 -18.02 -2.37 9.60
CA GLY A 570 -17.03 -2.94 8.69
C GLY A 570 -16.76 -2.08 7.46
N LEU A 571 -17.27 -0.84 7.41
CA LEU A 571 -17.06 0.09 6.31
C LEU A 571 -15.68 0.72 6.40
N LEU A 572 -15.04 0.97 5.25
CA LEU A 572 -13.74 1.62 5.20
C LEU A 572 -13.83 3.07 5.71
N PHE A 573 -12.89 3.44 6.55
CA PHE A 573 -12.79 4.79 7.05
C PHE A 573 -12.38 5.78 5.95
N GLU A 574 -13.20 6.80 5.75
CA GLU A 574 -12.88 7.96 4.92
C GLU A 574 -12.76 9.24 5.75
N TYR A 575 -11.72 10.02 5.44
CA TYR A 575 -11.53 11.31 6.10
C TYR A 575 -12.51 12.35 5.56
N ASN A 576 -13.40 12.82 6.44
CA ASN A 576 -14.29 13.93 6.19
C ASN A 576 -13.91 15.10 7.13
N PRO A 577 -13.31 16.20 6.61
CA PRO A 577 -12.89 17.33 7.44
C PRO A 577 -14.05 18.07 8.12
N LYS A 578 -15.30 17.80 7.74
CA LYS A 578 -16.49 18.36 8.39
C LYS A 578 -16.95 17.54 9.61
N SER A 579 -16.50 16.29 9.75
CA SER A 579 -16.88 15.40 10.87
C SER A 579 -15.84 15.48 12.00
N LYS A 580 -16.30 15.72 13.23
CA LYS A 580 -15.44 15.75 14.41
C LYS A 580 -14.79 14.40 14.71
N GLU A 581 -15.55 13.31 14.58
CA GLU A 581 -15.02 11.97 14.84
C GLU A 581 -14.03 11.57 13.75
N SER A 582 -14.35 11.84 12.48
CA SER A 582 -13.41 11.57 11.38
C SER A 582 -12.12 12.36 11.54
N GLN A 583 -12.20 13.64 11.94
CA GLN A 583 -11.05 14.45 12.31
C GLN A 583 -10.21 13.82 13.43
N ARG A 584 -10.87 13.38 14.50
CA ARG A 584 -10.21 12.77 15.66
C ARG A 584 -9.45 11.49 15.30
N VAL A 585 -10.05 10.61 14.50
CA VAL A 585 -9.42 9.37 14.01
C VAL A 585 -8.21 9.70 13.13
N GLN A 586 -8.40 10.60 12.16
CA GLN A 586 -7.35 11.02 11.23
C GLN A 586 -6.16 11.65 11.96
N GLU A 587 -6.41 12.57 12.90
CA GLU A 587 -5.37 13.17 13.73
C GLU A 587 -4.62 12.12 14.54
N THR A 588 -5.34 11.20 15.20
CA THR A 588 -4.74 10.16 16.04
C THR A 588 -3.78 9.29 15.21
N LEU A 589 -4.22 8.84 14.03
CA LEU A 589 -3.40 8.04 13.12
C LEU A 589 -2.17 8.81 12.63
N PHE A 590 -2.32 10.08 12.26
CA PHE A 590 -1.21 10.91 11.83
C PHE A 590 -0.15 11.05 12.93
N HIS A 591 -0.55 11.42 14.15
CA HIS A 591 0.38 11.64 15.27
C HIS A 591 1.07 10.35 15.71
N GLU A 592 0.35 9.24 15.71
CA GLU A 592 0.91 7.93 16.02
C GLU A 592 1.91 7.48 14.96
N LYS A 593 1.58 7.61 13.66
CA LYS A 593 2.53 7.34 12.57
C LYS A 593 3.76 8.24 12.65
N GLN A 594 3.55 9.54 12.86
CA GLN A 594 4.63 10.51 13.04
C GLN A 594 5.56 10.10 14.19
N THR A 595 4.99 9.76 15.35
CA THR A 595 5.75 9.35 16.54
C THR A 595 6.61 8.11 16.27
N ILE A 596 6.07 7.11 15.57
CA ILE A 596 6.79 5.88 15.22
C ILE A 596 7.88 6.16 14.19
N ILE A 597 7.59 6.91 13.12
CA ILE A 597 8.57 7.25 12.08
C ILE A 597 9.75 8.04 12.68
N GLU A 598 9.46 9.01 13.54
CA GLU A 598 10.49 9.84 14.17
C GLU A 598 11.23 9.11 15.29
N GLY A 599 10.53 8.29 16.07
CA GLY A 599 11.06 7.71 17.30
C GLY A 599 11.65 6.32 17.12
N CYS A 600 11.04 5.48 16.28
CA CYS A 600 11.23 4.04 16.28
C CYS A 600 11.95 3.51 15.04
N LEU A 601 11.80 4.14 13.88
CA LEU A 601 12.28 3.61 12.61
C LEU A 601 13.61 4.25 12.20
N PHE A 602 14.59 3.42 11.84
CA PHE A 602 15.94 3.81 11.40
C PHE A 602 16.34 3.02 10.16
N GLY A 603 17.03 3.67 9.22
CA GLY A 603 17.40 3.05 7.95
C GLY A 603 18.76 3.53 7.44
N VAL A 604 19.54 2.62 6.86
CA VAL A 604 20.80 2.93 6.19
C VAL A 604 20.86 2.24 4.83
N ASP A 605 21.32 2.96 3.81
CA ASP A 605 21.63 2.38 2.50
C ASP A 605 22.90 3.02 1.91
N ILE A 606 23.66 2.25 1.14
CA ILE A 606 24.86 2.74 0.47
C ILE A 606 24.52 3.68 -0.69
N ASN A 607 23.37 3.46 -1.33
CA ASN A 607 22.88 4.25 -2.46
C ASN A 607 22.04 5.43 -1.95
N SER A 608 22.48 6.65 -2.27
CA SER A 608 21.76 7.88 -1.91
C SER A 608 20.35 7.95 -2.50
N ASN A 609 20.12 7.36 -3.67
CA ASN A 609 18.79 7.34 -4.29
C ASN A 609 17.85 6.41 -3.54
N SER A 610 18.33 5.27 -3.03
CA SER A 610 17.53 4.36 -2.18
C SER A 610 17.05 5.08 -0.92
N VAL A 611 17.96 5.81 -0.27
CA VAL A 611 17.64 6.65 0.89
C VAL A 611 16.53 7.66 0.57
N LYS A 612 16.60 8.36 -0.57
CA LYS A 612 15.58 9.32 -1.01
C LYS A 612 14.22 8.66 -1.24
N ILE A 613 14.19 7.45 -1.82
CA ILE A 613 12.95 6.69 -2.03
C ILE A 613 12.37 6.24 -0.70
N CYS A 614 13.19 5.73 0.22
CA CYS A 614 12.75 5.36 1.57
C CYS A 614 12.10 6.54 2.30
N GLN A 615 12.73 7.72 2.22
CA GLN A 615 12.14 8.95 2.77
C GLN A 615 10.81 9.28 2.08
N LEU A 616 10.75 9.26 0.74
CA LEU A 616 9.51 9.47 0.00
C LEU A 616 8.39 8.51 0.44
N ARG A 617 8.69 7.21 0.56
CA ARG A 617 7.71 6.21 0.92
C ARG A 617 7.13 6.43 2.32
N LEU A 618 7.98 6.79 3.29
CA LEU A 618 7.53 7.15 4.64
C LEU A 618 6.70 8.45 4.66
N TRP A 619 7.05 9.46 3.85
CA TRP A 619 6.23 10.66 3.70
C TRP A 619 4.87 10.36 3.06
N VAL A 620 4.82 9.50 2.05
CA VAL A 620 3.56 9.10 1.42
C VAL A 620 2.68 8.34 2.42
N GLU A 621 3.26 7.46 3.24
CA GLU A 621 2.52 6.72 4.25
C GLU A 621 1.94 7.64 5.35
N LEU A 622 2.66 8.70 5.71
CA LEU A 622 2.15 9.73 6.61
C LEU A 622 1.11 10.64 5.93
N LEU A 623 1.32 10.95 4.64
CA LEU A 623 0.40 11.76 3.83
C LEU A 623 -0.98 11.13 3.78
N LYS A 624 -1.10 9.79 3.70
CA LYS A 624 -2.39 9.05 3.77
C LYS A 624 -3.28 9.51 4.94
N ASN A 625 -2.70 9.95 6.06
CA ASN A 625 -3.42 10.44 7.23
C ASN A 625 -3.31 11.96 7.48
N ALA A 626 -2.87 12.75 6.50
CA ALA A 626 -2.83 14.20 6.63
C ALA A 626 -4.23 14.77 6.90
N TYR A 627 -4.32 15.79 7.76
CA TYR A 627 -5.58 16.38 8.23
C TYR A 627 -5.53 17.90 8.21
N TYR A 628 -6.69 18.56 8.26
CA TYR A 628 -6.78 20.02 8.39
C TYR A 628 -6.74 20.46 9.86
N LYS A 629 -5.90 21.45 10.20
CA LYS A 629 -5.73 21.92 11.58
C LYS A 629 -6.97 22.62 12.17
N THR A 630 -7.89 23.11 11.34
CA THR A 630 -9.11 23.83 11.76
C THR A 630 -10.38 23.21 11.17
N SER A 631 -11.37 22.95 12.03
CA SER A 631 -12.66 22.34 11.71
C SER A 631 -13.71 23.40 11.31
N PRO A 632 -14.65 23.12 10.38
CA PRO A 632 -15.64 24.08 9.85
C PRO A 632 -16.67 24.66 10.85
N LEU A 633 -16.53 24.41 12.15
CA LEU A 633 -17.41 24.96 13.20
C LEU A 633 -16.88 26.27 13.81
N THR A 634 -15.75 26.79 13.33
CA THR A 634 -15.23 28.11 13.70
C THR A 634 -15.13 28.98 12.45
N GLU A 635 -15.94 30.04 12.37
CA GLU A 635 -15.91 31.02 11.29
C GLU A 635 -14.54 31.71 11.21
N GLY A 636 -13.90 31.67 10.04
CA GLY A 636 -12.76 32.52 9.70
C GLY A 636 -11.46 31.76 9.38
N ASN A 637 -11.09 31.81 8.10
CA ASN A 637 -9.76 31.58 7.52
C ASN A 637 -9.29 30.14 7.21
N MET A 638 -8.54 30.09 6.10
CA MET A 638 -8.09 28.94 5.31
C MET A 638 -7.72 27.70 6.14
N ARG A 639 -8.26 26.54 5.73
CA ARG A 639 -7.90 25.24 6.28
C ARG A 639 -6.43 24.93 5.94
N GLU A 640 -5.51 25.12 6.88
CA GLU A 640 -4.13 24.70 6.71
C GLU A 640 -4.04 23.18 6.91
N LEU A 641 -3.48 22.47 5.93
CA LEU A 641 -3.17 21.05 6.07
C LEU A 641 -2.01 20.89 7.04
N GLU A 642 -2.03 19.84 7.87
CA GLU A 642 -0.93 19.53 8.78
C GLU A 642 0.39 19.36 8.01
N THR A 643 1.46 19.90 8.61
CA THR A 643 2.79 19.87 7.99
C THR A 643 3.45 18.52 8.19
N LEU A 644 4.29 18.11 7.24
CA LEU A 644 5.03 16.85 7.34
C LEU A 644 6.36 17.07 8.07
N PRO A 645 6.76 16.14 8.96
CA PRO A 645 8.00 16.25 9.70
C PRO A 645 9.23 16.03 8.82
N ASN A 646 10.38 16.47 9.34
CA ASN A 646 11.68 16.22 8.72
C ASN A 646 12.21 14.83 9.12
N ILE A 647 11.88 13.81 8.31
CA ILE A 647 12.24 12.40 8.55
C ILE A 647 13.69 12.05 8.13
N ASP A 648 14.39 12.97 7.48
CA ASP A 648 15.72 12.72 6.90
C ASP A 648 16.82 12.42 7.93
N ILE A 649 16.56 12.64 9.22
CA ILE A 649 17.52 12.34 10.30
C ILE A 649 17.70 10.84 10.55
N ASN A 650 16.65 10.03 10.42
CA ASN A 650 16.72 8.61 10.77
C ASN A 650 17.11 7.71 9.61
N ILE A 651 16.93 8.18 8.37
CA ILE A 651 17.27 7.45 7.15
C ILE A 651 18.53 8.08 6.53
N LYS A 652 19.64 7.35 6.48
CA LYS A 652 20.95 7.89 6.12
C LYS A 652 21.67 7.10 5.04
N CYS A 653 22.42 7.82 4.21
CA CYS A 653 23.38 7.19 3.31
C CYS A 653 24.60 6.72 4.11
N GLY A 654 24.98 5.46 3.96
CA GLY A 654 26.13 4.89 4.64
C GLY A 654 26.39 3.44 4.23
N ASN A 655 27.62 2.99 4.44
CA ASN A 655 27.98 1.59 4.25
C ASN A 655 27.87 0.87 5.61
N SER A 656 26.86 0.01 5.76
CA SER A 656 26.60 -0.74 6.99
C SER A 656 27.62 -1.84 7.28
N LEU A 657 28.44 -2.23 6.30
CA LEU A 657 29.53 -3.20 6.47
C LEU A 657 30.81 -2.55 7.03
N ILE A 658 30.93 -1.22 6.95
CA ILE A 658 32.14 -0.51 7.38
C ILE A 658 31.86 0.19 8.71
N SER A 659 32.41 -0.38 9.78
CA SER A 659 32.39 0.28 11.08
C SER A 659 33.48 1.35 11.17
N ARG A 660 33.06 2.62 11.24
CA ARG A 660 33.97 3.77 11.39
C ARG A 660 34.48 3.94 12.82
N PHE A 661 33.72 3.46 13.81
CA PHE A 661 33.99 3.56 15.24
C PHE A 661 33.61 2.24 15.90
N SER A 662 34.35 1.79 16.93
CA SER A 662 33.97 0.57 17.65
C SER A 662 32.57 0.69 18.27
N LEU A 663 31.79 -0.38 18.30
CA LEU A 663 30.40 -0.36 18.81
C LEU A 663 30.33 -0.09 20.32
N ASP A 664 31.41 -0.38 21.05
CA ASP A 664 31.61 -0.14 22.48
C ASP A 664 32.33 1.19 22.77
N SER A 665 32.57 2.04 21.76
CA SER A 665 33.23 3.32 21.95
C SER A 665 32.41 4.21 22.89
N ASP A 666 33.02 4.64 23.99
CA ASP A 666 32.32 5.46 24.99
C ASP A 666 32.13 6.90 24.50
N LEU A 667 30.90 7.19 24.08
CA LEU A 667 30.47 8.54 23.68
C LEU A 667 30.67 9.59 24.79
N ARG A 668 30.72 9.20 26.07
CA ARG A 668 30.96 10.11 27.21
C ARG A 668 32.34 10.75 27.15
N GLN A 669 33.37 10.04 26.66
CA GLN A 669 34.70 10.62 26.47
C GLN A 669 34.70 11.70 25.39
N ALA A 670 33.91 11.49 24.32
CA ALA A 670 33.74 12.47 23.26
C ALA A 670 32.96 13.71 23.72
N LEU A 671 32.00 13.52 24.62
CA LEU A 671 31.19 14.60 25.21
C LEU A 671 31.98 15.47 26.18
N ASN A 672 32.83 14.88 27.03
CA ASN A 672 33.63 15.60 28.03
C ASN A 672 34.63 16.61 27.41
N LYS A 673 35.05 16.39 26.16
CA LYS A 673 35.95 17.31 25.43
C LYS A 673 35.19 18.34 24.58
N SER A 674 33.87 18.24 24.48
CA SER A 674 33.04 19.10 23.64
C SER A 674 32.21 20.08 24.49
N LYS A 675 31.84 21.23 23.93
CA LYS A 675 30.90 22.17 24.58
C LYS A 675 29.45 21.66 24.64
N TYR A 676 29.15 20.50 24.05
CA TYR A 676 27.78 20.05 23.78
C TYR A 676 27.49 18.72 24.47
N SER A 677 26.27 18.54 24.99
CA SER A 677 25.83 17.29 25.61
C SER A 677 25.00 16.42 24.65
N ILE A 678 24.78 15.13 24.98
CA ILE A 678 23.81 14.27 24.27
C ILE A 678 22.42 14.90 24.31
N GLU A 679 22.07 15.53 25.42
CA GLU A 679 20.79 16.22 25.58
C GLU A 679 20.69 17.41 24.61
N THR A 680 21.75 18.20 24.45
CA THR A 680 21.80 19.26 23.43
C THR A 680 21.59 18.69 22.03
N TYR A 681 22.23 17.56 21.70
CA TYR A 681 22.02 16.89 20.42
C TYR A 681 20.57 16.42 20.23
N ARG A 682 20.00 15.73 21.23
CA ARG A 682 18.60 15.25 21.19
C ARG A 682 17.62 16.41 21.04
N ASN A 683 17.85 17.51 21.76
CA ASN A 683 17.03 18.71 21.65
C ASN A 683 17.17 19.36 20.27
N ALA A 684 18.38 19.48 19.73
CA ALA A 684 18.59 20.00 18.37
C ALA A 684 17.89 19.14 17.31
N VAL A 685 17.95 17.81 17.43
CA VAL A 685 17.23 16.86 16.56
C VAL A 685 15.72 17.03 16.70
N LYS A 686 15.20 17.13 17.93
CA LYS A 686 13.76 17.34 18.18
C LYS A 686 13.27 18.66 17.59
N THR A 687 14.04 19.73 17.77
CA THR A 687 13.74 21.06 17.21
C THR A 687 13.82 21.02 15.68
N TYR A 688 14.80 20.32 15.09
CA TYR A 688 14.89 20.17 13.64
C TYR A 688 13.67 19.46 13.04
N ARG A 689 13.21 18.38 13.67
CA ARG A 689 12.06 17.60 13.19
C ARG A 689 10.79 18.44 13.11
N ASN A 690 10.61 19.34 14.08
CA ASN A 690 9.45 20.20 14.24
C ASN A 690 9.72 21.67 13.85
N ALA A 691 10.81 21.95 13.12
CA ALA A 691 11.22 23.32 12.84
C ALA A 691 10.14 24.03 12.02
N GLU A 692 9.64 25.19 12.47
CA GLU A 692 8.49 25.87 11.84
C GLU A 692 8.87 26.69 10.60
N ASN A 693 10.17 26.97 10.45
CA ASN A 693 10.71 27.79 9.37
C ASN A 693 12.12 27.34 8.94
N LYS A 694 12.54 27.82 7.77
CA LYS A 694 13.83 27.46 7.15
C LYS A 694 15.05 27.90 7.95
N GLU A 695 14.96 29.02 8.68
CA GLU A 695 16.08 29.56 9.45
C GLU A 695 16.39 28.66 10.65
N GLN A 696 15.38 28.37 11.47
CA GLN A 696 15.48 27.43 12.59
C GLN A 696 16.01 26.07 12.12
N LYS A 697 15.52 25.58 10.97
CA LYS A 697 15.97 24.33 10.38
C LYS A 697 17.45 24.38 9.99
N ARG A 698 17.91 25.47 9.37
CA ARG A 698 19.32 25.68 8.99
C ARG A 698 20.22 25.77 10.20
N GLU A 699 19.81 26.50 11.24
CA GLU A 699 20.54 26.60 12.51
C GLU A 699 20.70 25.24 13.17
N MET A 700 19.61 24.46 13.26
CA MET A 700 19.65 23.13 13.84
C MET A 700 20.47 22.15 12.98
N LYS A 701 20.38 22.21 11.63
CA LYS A 701 21.27 21.42 10.74
C LYS A 701 22.73 21.72 11.02
N LYS A 702 23.10 22.99 11.13
CA LYS A 702 24.47 23.42 11.42
C LYS A 702 24.92 22.92 12.79
N LEU A 703 24.11 23.10 13.83
CA LEU A 703 24.41 22.62 15.18
C LEU A 703 24.58 21.10 15.21
N ILE A 704 23.70 20.35 14.55
CA ILE A 704 23.80 18.88 14.44
C ILE A 704 25.09 18.48 13.70
N ALA A 705 25.44 19.17 12.62
CA ALA A 705 26.66 18.91 11.87
C ALA A 705 27.93 19.20 12.69
N ASP A 706 27.95 20.32 13.43
CA ASP A 706 29.06 20.72 14.30
C ASP A 706 29.25 19.69 15.43
N ILE A 707 28.16 19.27 16.09
CA ILE A 707 28.19 18.22 17.11
C ILE A 707 28.72 16.90 16.53
N LYS A 708 28.21 16.45 15.38
CA LYS A 708 28.68 15.22 14.71
C LYS A 708 30.15 15.33 14.27
N GLY A 709 30.58 16.48 13.80
CA GLY A 709 31.97 16.77 13.45
C GLY A 709 32.90 16.62 14.66
N ASN A 710 32.51 17.20 15.80
CA ASN A 710 33.26 17.09 17.05
C ASN A 710 33.34 15.64 17.56
N PHE A 711 32.24 14.87 17.48
CA PHE A 711 32.27 13.44 17.81
C PHE A 711 33.22 12.68 16.90
N LYS A 712 33.15 12.93 15.59
CA LYS A 712 34.04 12.29 14.62
C LYS A 712 35.51 12.60 14.91
N ILE A 713 35.87 13.84 15.20
CA ILE A 713 37.25 14.21 15.54
C ILE A 713 37.71 13.49 16.81
N THR A 714 36.88 13.49 17.85
CA THR A 714 37.26 12.93 19.15
C THR A 714 37.39 11.41 19.11
N LEU A 715 36.44 10.73 18.47
CA LEU A 715 36.45 9.27 18.29
C LEU A 715 37.53 8.80 17.29
N GLN A 716 37.91 9.64 16.31
CA GLN A 716 39.05 9.34 15.43
C GLN A 716 40.40 9.56 16.11
N GLY A 717 40.49 10.47 17.09
CA GLY A 717 41.71 10.70 17.87
C GLY A 717 42.10 9.54 18.78
N SER A 718 41.17 8.61 19.02
CA SER A 718 41.39 7.38 19.79
C SER A 718 41.73 6.15 18.94
N ASP A 719 41.78 6.26 17.61
CA ASP A 719 42.13 5.14 16.71
C ASP A 719 43.67 4.91 16.72
N PRO A 720 44.14 3.76 17.25
CA PRO A 720 45.57 3.48 17.35
C PRO A 720 46.28 3.43 15.99
N ASN A 721 45.59 2.95 14.96
CA ASN A 721 46.15 2.81 13.62
C ASN A 721 46.33 4.16 12.93
N LYS A 722 45.37 5.07 13.08
CA LYS A 722 45.51 6.44 12.56
C LYS A 722 46.51 7.29 13.33
N THR A 723 46.59 7.08 14.65
CA THR A 723 47.62 7.72 15.47
C THR A 723 49.01 7.27 15.03
N LYS A 724 49.18 5.96 14.78
CA LYS A 724 50.42 5.39 14.22
C LYS A 724 50.71 5.93 12.82
N LEU A 725 49.71 6.00 11.94
CA LEU A 725 49.87 6.56 10.59
C LEU A 725 50.36 8.00 10.63
N ARG A 726 49.71 8.88 11.40
CA ARG A 726 50.13 10.29 11.55
C ARG A 726 51.54 10.43 12.10
N LYS A 727 51.93 9.54 13.01
CA LYS A 727 53.29 9.52 13.55
C LYS A 727 54.31 9.16 12.44
N LEU A 728 54.00 8.14 11.64
CA LEU A 728 54.83 7.74 10.51
C LEU A 728 54.86 8.81 9.40
N GLU A 729 53.74 9.46 9.09
CA GLU A 729 53.67 10.58 8.13
C GLU A 729 54.54 11.75 8.59
N GLY A 730 54.47 12.11 9.88
CA GLY A 730 55.35 13.15 10.45
C GLY A 730 56.82 12.74 10.51
N GLU A 731 57.13 11.44 10.69
CA GLU A 731 58.50 10.93 10.57
C GLU A 731 59.00 11.07 9.12
N VAL A 732 58.17 10.79 8.12
CA VAL A 732 58.50 10.97 6.69
C VAL A 732 58.69 12.45 6.35
N GLU A 733 57.76 13.34 6.72
CA GLU A 733 57.90 14.79 6.45
C GLU A 733 59.18 15.37 7.08
N ASN A 734 59.55 14.94 8.28
CA ASN A 734 60.80 15.37 8.92
C ASN A 734 62.05 14.82 8.22
N LEU A 735 61.97 13.63 7.62
CA LEU A 735 63.06 13.05 6.83
C LEU A 735 63.18 13.68 5.44
N GLU A 736 62.06 14.10 4.82
CA GLU A 736 62.02 14.79 3.53
C GLU A 736 62.41 16.28 3.64
N GLY A 737 62.24 16.88 4.82
CA GLY A 737 62.64 18.25 5.11
C GLY A 737 64.09 18.44 5.60
N GLN A 738 64.85 17.35 5.78
CA GLN A 738 66.30 17.33 6.05
C GLN A 738 67.07 17.10 4.75
#